data_AF-A0A1R3UWP9-F1
#
_entry.id   AF-A0A1R3UWP9-F1
#
_cell.length_a   1.000
_cell.length_b   1.000
_cell.length_c   1.000
_cell.angle_alpha   90.00
_cell.angle_beta   90.00
_cell.angle_gamma   90.00
#
_symmetry.space_group_name_H-M   'P 1'
#
loop_
_entity.id
_entity.type
_entity.pdbx_description
1 polymer ?
#
loop_
_entity_poly.entity_id
_entity_poly.type
_entity_poly.pdbx_seq_one_letter_code
_entity_poly.pdbx_strand_id
1 'polypeptide(L)'
;MSTAEELSRTPLTEDHSWRELVVLPGTPFIEPATVTVEGDPAGAPEPDRLAVPEGPPLTLRTTERHGTRVVVDLGQLAMGHLEVRVERISGAPLRVAHAQFRDQLAPEGDGIQAFFGTDAAPWSRVDLFDPREAPATLVSEGKRETRYLLLTLDGPGEAVIGHVRLRSTVYPVTRDGHFLSSDPLLNRAWHLSAHTGDLASVSEDSDLPGAPEGPSPWMLTTPFDRVLFMGDLHMQALAGYQQSDDYRWLVRNSLMRFGWVQNPDGSLPMAASHLVHGDPEHPNEPGPPNGWRVPENGPDPDRALGFVGEDLSLFHDGTIHSFTAFWVAALTDHHLHTGDTGFVRPLLPVARRAVAFLESRTDPDGLFREEQDRRTDPDAPLALVANWSPLDLAAGVDSLTNAVLYDALKGMAALEREVADDPDAARHLEERAEHLRVALLTRLWDEETGAMVLNTDDPTGDHSGDANAGNLVFGTLDPERARRAMDFLGTKLATPYGTRSSEFEENPYRASDIQGYIQALEALGRVRNGDTPGALDLIRRWWGHMFDQGPGTGWFAWENDGTRPSGAFASTPWTTAVPALGEGVLGVRPTAPGFENWRVAPQPADLEWAQGRVPTPGGGLAVRWSRSEASGSFVLTVEPSEGVGEVVLPLLGRPRRVSVDGVPRWDGERPVNGPGAHLGEPRLRGDDLVFGQVTGDHTFAWSGDTHGQ
;
A
#
# COMPACT_ATOMS: atom_id res chain seq x y z
N MET A 1 25.31 -15.21 -32.79
CA MET A 1 24.70 -14.68 -31.56
C MET A 1 25.67 -13.65 -31.01
N SER A 2 25.18 -12.56 -30.41
CA SER A 2 26.06 -11.51 -29.88
C SER A 2 26.84 -12.01 -28.66
N THR A 3 28.11 -11.63 -28.54
CA THR A 3 28.92 -12.01 -27.37
C THR A 3 28.50 -11.24 -26.12
N ALA A 4 28.88 -11.73 -24.94
CA ALA A 4 28.67 -10.99 -23.69
C ALA A 4 29.32 -9.59 -23.74
N GLU A 5 30.49 -9.44 -24.38
CA GLU A 5 31.11 -8.13 -24.56
C GLU A 5 30.28 -7.22 -25.47
N GLU A 6 29.70 -7.74 -26.55
CA GLU A 6 28.87 -6.94 -27.44
C GLU A 6 27.58 -6.48 -26.76
N LEU A 7 26.92 -7.39 -26.05
CA LEU A 7 25.67 -7.11 -25.33
C LEU A 7 25.84 -6.12 -24.19
N SER A 8 26.98 -6.15 -23.49
CA SER A 8 27.24 -5.25 -22.35
C SER A 8 27.73 -3.85 -22.75
N ARG A 9 28.03 -3.58 -24.03
CA ARG A 9 28.56 -2.26 -24.47
C ARG A 9 27.52 -1.15 -24.48
N THR A 10 26.25 -1.50 -24.65
CA THR A 10 25.18 -0.51 -24.85
C THR A 10 24.10 -0.75 -23.81
N PRO A 11 23.74 0.29 -23.02
CA PRO A 11 22.61 0.21 -22.11
C PRO A 11 21.32 -0.19 -22.81
N LEU A 12 20.48 -0.97 -22.12
CA LEU A 12 19.11 -1.21 -22.56
C LEU A 12 18.35 0.11 -22.59
N THR A 13 17.68 0.39 -23.71
CA THR A 13 16.90 1.62 -23.89
C THR A 13 15.63 1.56 -23.05
N GLU A 14 15.24 2.69 -22.47
CA GLU A 14 13.97 2.80 -21.75
C GLU A 14 12.78 2.78 -22.72
N ASP A 15 11.79 1.95 -22.44
CA ASP A 15 10.47 2.07 -23.05
C ASP A 15 9.59 2.97 -22.17
N HIS A 16 9.08 4.05 -22.75
CA HIS A 16 8.27 5.04 -22.04
C HIS A 16 6.75 4.77 -22.10
N SER A 17 6.32 3.62 -22.62
CA SER A 17 4.91 3.20 -22.67
C SER A 17 4.25 3.08 -21.29
N TRP A 18 5.05 2.96 -20.22
CA TRP A 18 4.56 3.03 -18.83
C TRP A 18 3.75 4.31 -18.54
N ARG A 19 4.00 5.41 -19.26
CA ARG A 19 3.26 6.67 -19.10
C ARG A 19 1.78 6.53 -19.43
N GLU A 20 1.42 5.60 -20.31
CA GLU A 20 0.03 5.33 -20.69
C GLU A 20 -0.74 4.59 -19.58
N LEU A 21 -0.03 3.99 -18.62
CA LEU A 21 -0.61 3.28 -17.49
C LEU A 21 -0.78 4.16 -16.25
N VAL A 22 -0.17 5.36 -16.24
CA VAL A 22 -0.26 6.29 -15.11
C VAL A 22 -1.65 6.87 -15.01
N VAL A 23 -2.30 6.64 -13.86
CA VAL A 23 -3.64 7.12 -13.56
C VAL A 23 -3.52 8.40 -12.74
N LEU A 24 -3.24 9.52 -13.41
CA LEU A 24 -3.23 10.85 -12.80
C LEU A 24 -3.95 11.81 -13.74
N PRO A 25 -4.87 12.65 -13.24
CA PRO A 25 -5.58 13.56 -14.11
C PRO A 25 -4.62 14.67 -14.56
N GLY A 26 -4.52 14.88 -15.89
CA GLY A 26 -3.71 15.97 -16.47
C GLY A 26 -4.26 17.38 -16.19
N THR A 27 -5.43 17.47 -15.57
CA THR A 27 -6.09 18.69 -15.11
C THR A 27 -6.67 18.46 -13.71
N PRO A 28 -7.09 19.51 -12.97
CA PRO A 28 -7.78 19.32 -11.69
C PRO A 28 -9.13 18.58 -11.78
N PHE A 29 -9.65 18.34 -12.99
CA PHE A 29 -10.96 17.75 -13.22
C PHE A 29 -10.85 16.36 -13.84
N ILE A 30 -11.65 15.43 -13.32
CA ILE A 30 -11.98 14.14 -13.93
C ILE A 30 -13.31 14.32 -14.65
N GLU A 31 -13.26 14.23 -15.97
CA GLU A 31 -14.41 14.34 -16.86
C GLU A 31 -14.99 12.94 -17.18
N PRO A 32 -16.27 12.83 -17.61
CA PRO A 32 -16.87 11.57 -18.00
C PRO A 32 -16.11 10.88 -19.15
N ALA A 33 -15.80 9.60 -18.99
CA ALA A 33 -15.24 8.78 -20.06
C ALA A 33 -16.35 8.24 -20.98
N THR A 34 -17.47 7.79 -20.40
CA THR A 34 -18.66 7.37 -21.16
C THR A 34 -19.94 7.77 -20.43
N VAL A 35 -21.03 7.99 -21.18
CA VAL A 35 -22.34 8.33 -20.62
C VAL A 35 -23.42 7.50 -21.34
N THR A 36 -24.24 6.79 -20.58
CA THR A 36 -25.32 5.95 -21.11
C THR A 36 -26.66 6.29 -20.44
N VAL A 37 -27.76 5.77 -20.99
CA VAL A 37 -29.11 6.01 -20.45
C VAL A 37 -29.84 4.69 -20.26
N GLU A 38 -30.51 4.58 -19.13
CA GLU A 38 -31.34 3.44 -18.74
C GLU A 38 -32.76 3.90 -18.35
N GLY A 39 -33.72 2.98 -18.37
CA GLY A 39 -35.13 3.32 -18.17
C GLY A 39 -35.72 3.88 -19.46
N ASP A 40 -36.22 5.12 -19.43
CA ASP A 40 -36.74 5.81 -20.63
C ASP A 40 -35.64 6.62 -21.36
N PRO A 41 -35.09 6.12 -22.49
CA PRO A 41 -34.05 6.82 -23.25
C PRO A 41 -34.54 8.09 -23.93
N ALA A 42 -35.86 8.24 -24.16
CA ALA A 42 -36.41 9.47 -24.75
C ALA A 42 -36.32 10.66 -23.78
N GLY A 43 -36.20 10.38 -22.48
CA GLY A 43 -36.02 11.39 -21.44
C GLY A 43 -34.62 11.99 -21.40
N ALA A 44 -33.61 11.40 -22.04
CA ALA A 44 -32.25 11.93 -22.10
C ALA A 44 -31.59 11.64 -23.46
N PRO A 45 -32.02 12.32 -24.55
CA PRO A 45 -31.46 12.11 -25.87
C PRO A 45 -30.01 12.60 -25.96
N GLU A 46 -29.19 11.92 -26.77
CA GLU A 46 -27.78 12.27 -27.02
C GLU A 46 -26.93 12.38 -25.73
N PRO A 47 -26.90 11.33 -24.88
CA PRO A 47 -26.22 11.35 -23.59
C PRO A 47 -24.71 11.64 -23.68
N ASP A 48 -24.06 11.25 -24.77
CA ASP A 48 -22.63 11.47 -25.02
C ASP A 48 -22.24 12.97 -25.00
N ARG A 49 -23.21 13.89 -25.15
CA ARG A 49 -22.98 15.33 -24.98
C ARG A 49 -22.35 15.68 -23.64
N LEU A 50 -22.71 14.93 -22.60
CA LEU A 50 -22.21 15.15 -21.24
C LEU A 50 -20.75 14.70 -21.07
N ALA A 51 -20.22 13.88 -21.98
CA ALA A 51 -18.79 13.50 -22.02
C ALA A 51 -17.91 14.48 -22.81
N VAL A 52 -18.51 15.53 -23.41
CA VAL A 52 -17.76 16.54 -24.17
C VAL A 52 -17.61 17.79 -23.28
N PRO A 53 -16.39 18.10 -22.80
CA PRO A 53 -16.16 19.32 -22.03
C PRO A 53 -16.60 20.55 -22.81
N GLU A 54 -17.35 21.45 -22.16
CA GLU A 54 -17.92 22.67 -22.78
C GLU A 54 -18.82 22.39 -24.01
N GLY A 55 -19.37 21.17 -24.12
CA GLY A 55 -20.32 20.78 -25.16
C GLY A 55 -21.75 21.33 -24.95
N PRO A 56 -22.67 21.05 -25.88
CA PRO A 56 -24.09 21.39 -25.70
C PRO A 56 -24.68 20.67 -24.48
N PRO A 57 -25.62 21.28 -23.74
CA PRO A 57 -26.19 20.65 -22.57
C PRO A 57 -27.02 19.40 -22.92
N LEU A 58 -27.03 18.44 -21.99
CA LEU A 58 -27.96 17.32 -21.94
C LEU A 58 -29.27 17.76 -21.29
N THR A 59 -30.41 17.35 -21.83
CA THR A 59 -31.70 17.48 -21.14
C THR A 59 -32.11 16.14 -20.56
N LEU A 60 -32.24 16.06 -19.23
CA LEU A 60 -32.82 14.94 -18.50
C LEU A 60 -34.25 15.29 -18.10
N ARG A 61 -35.23 14.55 -18.61
CA ARG A 61 -36.66 14.72 -18.31
C ARG A 61 -37.24 13.39 -17.87
N THR A 62 -38.11 13.41 -16.88
CA THR A 62 -38.90 12.24 -16.49
C THR A 62 -40.30 12.63 -16.02
N THR A 63 -41.26 11.72 -16.16
CA THR A 63 -42.64 11.84 -15.65
C THR A 63 -42.86 11.09 -14.34
N GLU A 64 -41.89 10.27 -13.92
CA GLU A 64 -41.93 9.45 -12.71
C GLU A 64 -40.60 9.55 -11.96
N ARG A 65 -40.60 9.25 -10.66
CA ARG A 65 -39.38 9.24 -9.86
C ARG A 65 -38.39 8.21 -10.41
N HIS A 66 -37.17 8.64 -10.72
CA HIS A 66 -36.10 7.81 -11.33
C HIS A 66 -36.43 7.14 -12.68
N GLY A 67 -37.43 7.65 -13.42
CA GLY A 67 -37.89 7.03 -14.69
C GLY A 67 -36.84 7.02 -15.81
N THR A 68 -36.10 8.12 -15.98
CA THR A 68 -34.91 8.20 -16.84
C THR A 68 -33.66 8.29 -15.97
N ARG A 69 -32.66 7.47 -16.31
CA ARG A 69 -31.43 7.27 -15.54
C ARG A 69 -30.23 7.51 -16.43
N VAL A 70 -29.50 8.59 -16.21
CA VAL A 70 -28.25 8.87 -16.93
C VAL A 70 -27.10 8.31 -16.12
N VAL A 71 -26.39 7.34 -16.67
CA VAL A 71 -25.25 6.66 -16.05
C VAL A 71 -23.97 7.25 -16.63
N VAL A 72 -23.09 7.73 -15.76
CA VAL A 72 -21.79 8.30 -16.11
C VAL A 72 -20.71 7.35 -15.59
N ASP A 73 -19.79 6.93 -16.45
CA ASP A 73 -18.53 6.27 -16.05
C ASP A 73 -17.39 7.27 -16.23
N LEU A 74 -16.69 7.59 -15.13
CA LEU A 74 -15.49 8.44 -15.14
C LEU A 74 -14.27 7.72 -15.73
N GLY A 75 -14.37 6.43 -16.05
CA GLY A 75 -13.31 5.58 -16.60
C GLY A 75 -12.29 5.11 -15.55
N GLN A 76 -12.25 5.76 -14.40
CA GLN A 76 -11.35 5.51 -13.29
C GLN A 76 -12.06 5.77 -11.96
N LEU A 77 -11.63 5.08 -10.90
CA LEU A 77 -12.01 5.45 -9.55
C LEU A 77 -11.30 6.76 -9.19
N ALA A 78 -12.05 7.72 -8.65
CA ALA A 78 -11.55 9.05 -8.35
C ALA A 78 -12.09 9.57 -7.01
N MET A 79 -11.36 10.52 -6.42
CA MET A 79 -11.72 11.19 -5.17
C MET A 79 -11.77 12.70 -5.42
N GLY A 80 -12.87 13.35 -5.03
CA GLY A 80 -13.01 14.79 -5.21
C GLY A 80 -14.38 15.37 -4.91
N HIS A 81 -14.58 16.66 -5.18
CA HIS A 81 -15.90 17.28 -5.11
C HIS A 81 -16.63 17.11 -6.45
N LEU A 82 -17.88 16.65 -6.40
CA LEU A 82 -18.74 16.62 -7.57
C LEU A 82 -19.09 18.04 -7.99
N GLU A 83 -18.97 18.33 -9.27
CA GLU A 83 -19.47 19.54 -9.90
C GLU A 83 -20.52 19.19 -10.95
N VAL A 84 -21.70 19.79 -10.83
CA VAL A 84 -22.75 19.71 -11.85
C VAL A 84 -23.10 21.12 -12.30
N ARG A 85 -22.74 21.46 -13.54
CA ARG A 85 -23.22 22.69 -14.18
C ARG A 85 -24.61 22.43 -14.72
N VAL A 86 -25.59 23.19 -14.23
CA VAL A 86 -26.96 23.16 -14.75
C VAL A 86 -27.32 24.52 -15.33
N GLU A 87 -28.08 24.49 -16.41
CA GLU A 87 -28.73 25.68 -16.95
C GLU A 87 -30.08 25.90 -16.25
N ARG A 88 -30.76 24.80 -15.87
CA ARG A 88 -32.06 24.82 -15.17
C ARG A 88 -32.39 23.47 -14.56
N ILE A 89 -33.08 23.45 -13.42
CA ILE A 89 -33.73 22.27 -12.82
C ILE A 89 -35.17 22.68 -12.47
N SER A 90 -36.17 21.93 -12.93
CA SER A 90 -37.58 22.24 -12.70
C SER A 90 -38.41 21.00 -12.37
N GLY A 91 -39.43 21.17 -11.53
CA GLY A 91 -40.20 20.07 -10.98
C GLY A 91 -39.50 19.50 -9.76
N ALA A 92 -39.13 18.22 -9.80
CA ALA A 92 -38.42 17.56 -8.71
C ALA A 92 -36.91 17.87 -8.68
N PRO A 93 -36.24 17.73 -7.51
CA PRO A 93 -34.79 17.87 -7.37
C PRO A 93 -34.00 16.93 -8.29
N LEU A 94 -32.81 17.39 -8.70
CA LEU A 94 -31.81 16.55 -9.36
C LEU A 94 -31.05 15.75 -8.31
N ARG A 95 -31.01 14.43 -8.51
CA ARG A 95 -30.27 13.49 -7.69
C ARG A 95 -29.05 12.99 -8.44
N VAL A 96 -27.90 12.97 -7.78
CA VAL A 96 -26.68 12.32 -8.26
C VAL A 96 -26.24 11.27 -7.24
N ALA A 97 -26.39 9.99 -7.57
CA ALA A 97 -25.92 8.88 -6.75
C ALA A 97 -24.51 8.43 -7.18
N HIS A 98 -23.72 7.93 -6.24
CA HIS A 98 -22.32 7.56 -6.44
C HIS A 98 -22.11 6.06 -6.24
N ALA A 99 -21.26 5.46 -7.09
CA ALA A 99 -20.83 4.08 -6.92
C ALA A 99 -19.37 3.84 -7.32
N GLN A 100 -18.67 2.99 -6.57
CA GLN A 100 -17.35 2.48 -6.99
C GLN A 100 -17.48 1.36 -8.04
N PHE A 101 -18.53 0.54 -7.92
CA PHE A 101 -18.81 -0.59 -8.81
C PHE A 101 -20.08 -0.35 -9.61
N ARG A 102 -20.08 -0.77 -10.89
CA ARG A 102 -21.22 -0.54 -11.78
C ARG A 102 -22.46 -1.30 -11.31
N ASP A 103 -22.33 -2.55 -10.93
CA ASP A 103 -23.44 -3.43 -10.54
C ASP A 103 -24.09 -3.03 -9.20
N GLN A 104 -23.43 -2.20 -8.40
CA GLN A 104 -23.97 -1.64 -7.16
C GLN A 104 -24.62 -0.26 -7.37
N LEU A 105 -24.54 0.34 -8.56
CA LEU A 105 -25.09 1.67 -8.82
C LEU A 105 -26.63 1.68 -8.75
N ALA A 106 -27.16 2.30 -7.70
CA ALA A 106 -28.59 2.50 -7.46
C ALA A 106 -28.93 3.98 -7.15
N PRO A 107 -30.20 4.40 -7.21
CA PRO A 107 -30.62 5.77 -6.86
C PRO A 107 -30.25 6.17 -5.42
N GLU A 108 -30.06 5.21 -4.52
CA GLU A 108 -29.64 5.42 -3.14
C GLU A 108 -28.11 5.42 -2.97
N GLY A 109 -27.35 5.26 -4.06
CA GLY A 109 -25.91 5.02 -4.06
C GLY A 109 -25.57 3.53 -4.04
N ASP A 110 -24.29 3.19 -3.85
CA ASP A 110 -23.79 1.82 -3.77
C ASP A 110 -23.96 1.14 -2.40
N GLY A 111 -24.59 1.82 -1.44
CA GLY A 111 -24.88 1.25 -0.11
C GLY A 111 -23.66 1.06 0.78
N ILE A 112 -22.49 1.60 0.39
CA ILE A 112 -21.30 1.61 1.25
C ILE A 112 -21.62 2.40 2.53
N GLN A 113 -21.47 1.73 3.67
CA GLN A 113 -21.44 2.35 4.98
C GLN A 113 -19.98 2.54 5.34
N ALA A 114 -19.54 3.78 5.53
CA ALA A 114 -18.24 4.01 6.12
C ALA A 114 -18.43 4.05 7.66
N PHE A 115 -17.48 3.46 8.38
CA PHE A 115 -17.61 3.24 9.82
C PHE A 115 -17.01 4.39 10.63
N PHE A 116 -16.10 5.17 10.02
CA PHE A 116 -15.28 6.17 10.70
C PHE A 116 -15.14 7.47 9.87
N GLY A 117 -14.83 8.61 10.50
CA GLY A 117 -14.49 9.88 9.81
C GLY A 117 -15.25 11.14 10.27
N THR A 118 -14.76 12.31 9.81
CA THR A 118 -15.17 13.66 10.30
C THR A 118 -15.79 14.62 9.27
N ASP A 119 -16.07 14.17 8.05
CA ASP A 119 -16.73 15.03 7.06
C ASP A 119 -18.18 15.34 7.47
N ALA A 120 -18.73 16.46 6.99
CA ALA A 120 -20.09 16.91 7.23
C ALA A 120 -21.15 15.98 6.59
N ALA A 121 -20.78 15.15 5.61
CA ALA A 121 -21.66 14.13 5.04
C ALA A 121 -20.88 12.97 4.37
N PRO A 122 -20.07 12.19 5.11
CA PRO A 122 -19.29 11.08 4.54
C PRO A 122 -20.20 9.93 4.09
N TRP A 123 -21.41 9.84 4.66
CA TRP A 123 -22.32 8.72 4.51
C TRP A 123 -23.32 8.86 3.36
N SER A 124 -23.52 10.08 2.85
CA SER A 124 -24.46 10.26 1.75
C SER A 124 -23.77 9.88 0.44
N ARG A 125 -24.04 8.66 -0.04
CA ARG A 125 -23.70 8.21 -1.40
C ARG A 125 -24.57 8.88 -2.47
N VAL A 126 -25.17 10.02 -2.14
CA VAL A 126 -26.10 10.79 -2.95
C VAL A 126 -25.94 12.29 -2.69
N ASP A 127 -25.95 13.09 -3.75
CA ASP A 127 -26.15 14.54 -3.69
C ASP A 127 -27.53 14.90 -4.24
N LEU A 128 -28.26 15.77 -3.53
CA LEU A 128 -29.57 16.29 -3.93
C LEU A 128 -29.49 17.79 -4.19
N PHE A 129 -29.87 18.20 -5.39
CA PHE A 129 -29.86 19.59 -5.82
C PHE A 129 -31.28 20.09 -6.12
N ASP A 130 -31.69 21.10 -5.35
CA ASP A 130 -33.03 21.68 -5.45
C ASP A 130 -33.32 22.33 -6.80
N PRO A 131 -34.61 22.39 -7.21
CA PRO A 131 -35.04 23.11 -8.39
C PRO A 131 -34.53 24.56 -8.45
N ARG A 132 -34.14 25.00 -9.65
CA ARG A 132 -33.65 26.35 -9.92
C ARG A 132 -33.83 26.75 -11.38
N GLU A 133 -34.25 27.99 -11.58
CA GLU A 133 -34.53 28.55 -12.90
C GLU A 133 -33.33 29.25 -13.55
N ALA A 134 -32.29 29.55 -12.77
CA ALA A 134 -31.09 30.22 -13.23
C ALA A 134 -29.90 29.25 -13.37
N PRO A 135 -29.02 29.47 -14.37
CA PRO A 135 -27.83 28.65 -14.52
C PRO A 135 -26.85 28.76 -13.36
N ALA A 136 -26.29 27.64 -12.91
CA ALA A 136 -25.36 27.60 -11.80
C ALA A 136 -24.49 26.34 -11.81
N THR A 137 -23.32 26.45 -11.18
CA THR A 137 -22.50 25.27 -10.85
C THR A 137 -22.86 24.84 -9.44
N LEU A 138 -23.32 23.59 -9.33
CA LEU A 138 -23.66 22.91 -8.10
C LEU A 138 -22.45 22.09 -7.65
N VAL A 139 -22.15 22.09 -6.37
CA VAL A 139 -21.01 21.37 -5.80
C VAL A 139 -21.52 20.45 -4.69
N SER A 140 -21.01 19.21 -4.60
CA SER A 140 -21.31 18.34 -3.46
C SER A 140 -20.82 18.97 -2.15
N GLU A 141 -21.57 18.73 -1.08
CA GLU A 141 -21.26 19.26 0.26
C GLU A 141 -19.91 18.71 0.77
N GLY A 142 -19.66 17.42 0.56
CA GLY A 142 -18.43 16.74 0.92
C GLY A 142 -17.68 16.18 -0.29
N LYS A 143 -16.57 15.51 -0.01
CA LYS A 143 -15.80 14.77 -1.02
C LYS A 143 -16.51 13.45 -1.35
N ARG A 144 -16.29 12.98 -2.56
CA ARG A 144 -16.92 11.79 -3.14
C ARG A 144 -15.83 10.91 -3.73
N GLU A 145 -15.79 9.69 -3.22
CA GLU A 145 -15.04 8.62 -3.83
C GLU A 145 -15.97 7.81 -4.75
N THR A 146 -15.70 7.85 -6.05
CA THR A 146 -16.63 7.35 -7.05
C THR A 146 -15.96 7.07 -8.39
N ARG A 147 -16.53 6.11 -9.12
CA ARG A 147 -16.25 5.91 -10.55
C ARG A 147 -17.51 6.15 -11.38
N TYR A 148 -18.65 5.69 -10.87
CA TYR A 148 -19.93 5.76 -11.55
C TYR A 148 -20.85 6.77 -10.88
N LEU A 149 -21.50 7.61 -11.68
CA LEU A 149 -22.55 8.51 -11.23
C LEU A 149 -23.88 8.11 -11.86
N LEU A 150 -24.96 8.22 -11.10
CA LEU A 150 -26.33 8.04 -11.59
C LEU A 150 -27.12 9.33 -11.38
N LEU A 151 -27.42 10.00 -12.49
CA LEU A 151 -28.19 11.24 -12.51
C LEU A 151 -29.66 10.90 -12.77
N THR A 152 -30.54 11.31 -11.84
CA THR A 152 -32.01 11.09 -11.91
C THR A 152 -32.77 12.28 -11.33
N LEU A 153 -34.10 12.33 -11.51
CA LEU A 153 -34.96 13.26 -10.77
C LEU A 153 -35.78 12.50 -9.72
N ASP A 154 -36.00 13.13 -8.55
CA ASP A 154 -36.79 12.57 -7.43
C ASP A 154 -38.32 12.61 -7.67
N GLY A 155 -38.75 12.84 -8.91
CA GLY A 155 -40.13 12.94 -9.34
C GLY A 155 -40.25 13.52 -10.76
N PRO A 156 -41.46 13.88 -11.20
CA PRO A 156 -41.66 14.49 -12.51
C PRO A 156 -40.91 15.83 -12.63
N GLY A 157 -40.19 16.03 -13.73
CA GLY A 157 -39.43 17.26 -13.93
C GLY A 157 -38.48 17.23 -15.12
N GLU A 158 -37.64 18.26 -15.19
CA GLU A 158 -36.58 18.41 -16.19
C GLU A 158 -35.35 19.09 -15.58
N ALA A 159 -34.17 18.55 -15.86
CA ALA A 159 -32.87 19.18 -15.64
C ALA A 159 -32.12 19.36 -16.97
N VAL A 160 -31.62 20.57 -17.23
CA VAL A 160 -30.75 20.88 -18.35
C VAL A 160 -29.34 21.02 -17.82
N ILE A 161 -28.46 20.09 -18.18
CA ILE A 161 -27.15 19.84 -17.57
C ILE A 161 -26.08 20.17 -18.58
N GLY A 162 -25.23 21.14 -18.28
CA GLY A 162 -24.09 21.53 -19.12
C GLY A 162 -22.94 20.53 -19.02
N HIS A 163 -22.46 20.27 -17.81
CA HIS A 163 -21.41 19.28 -17.55
C HIS A 163 -21.57 18.63 -16.17
N VAL A 164 -21.00 17.45 -16.03
CA VAL A 164 -20.76 16.78 -14.75
C VAL A 164 -19.29 16.38 -14.71
N ARG A 165 -18.60 16.69 -13.62
CA ARG A 165 -17.19 16.37 -13.44
C ARG A 165 -16.84 16.24 -11.97
N LEU A 166 -15.71 15.62 -11.68
CA LEU A 166 -15.16 15.55 -10.33
C LEU A 166 -13.94 16.46 -10.24
N ARG A 167 -13.94 17.44 -9.34
CA ARG A 167 -12.75 18.22 -9.02
C ARG A 167 -11.89 17.41 -8.05
N SER A 168 -10.75 16.93 -8.52
CA SER A 168 -9.85 16.07 -7.74
C SER A 168 -9.42 16.75 -6.43
N THR A 169 -9.39 15.95 -5.36
CA THR A 169 -8.83 16.34 -4.05
C THR A 169 -7.67 15.45 -3.65
N VAL A 170 -7.08 14.75 -4.62
CA VAL A 170 -5.89 13.92 -4.46
C VAL A 170 -4.65 14.80 -4.56
N TYR A 171 -3.64 14.54 -3.73
CA TYR A 171 -2.35 15.21 -3.83
C TYR A 171 -1.81 15.04 -5.26
N PRO A 172 -1.32 16.11 -5.91
CA PRO A 172 -0.82 16.04 -7.28
C PRO A 172 0.58 15.39 -7.31
N VAL A 173 0.65 14.09 -7.03
CA VAL A 173 1.88 13.30 -6.96
C VAL A 173 2.66 13.41 -8.27
N THR A 174 3.96 13.65 -8.16
CA THR A 174 4.89 13.53 -9.29
C THR A 174 5.22 12.06 -9.50
N ARG A 175 4.85 11.47 -10.65
CA ARG A 175 5.16 10.05 -10.93
C ARG A 175 6.57 9.86 -11.51
N ASP A 176 7.58 9.90 -10.65
CA ASP A 176 9.00 9.67 -10.99
C ASP A 176 9.46 8.21 -10.74
N GLY A 177 8.70 7.43 -9.98
CA GLY A 177 8.79 5.97 -9.93
C GLY A 177 7.89 5.29 -10.96
N HIS A 178 8.37 4.21 -11.59
CA HIS A 178 7.58 3.46 -12.57
C HIS A 178 8.07 2.02 -12.74
N PHE A 179 7.18 1.18 -13.27
CA PHE A 179 7.43 -0.21 -13.60
C PHE A 179 6.81 -0.59 -14.95
N LEU A 180 7.51 -1.44 -15.69
CA LEU A 180 7.02 -2.10 -16.89
C LEU A 180 7.71 -3.47 -17.06
N SER A 181 6.98 -4.46 -17.54
CA SER A 181 7.47 -5.82 -17.80
C SER A 181 6.81 -6.42 -19.04
N SER A 182 7.30 -7.60 -19.43
CA SER A 182 6.70 -8.41 -20.49
C SER A 182 5.28 -8.91 -20.18
N ASP A 183 4.77 -8.71 -18.96
CA ASP A 183 3.42 -9.12 -18.54
C ASP A 183 2.51 -7.89 -18.34
N PRO A 184 1.53 -7.66 -19.25
CA PRO A 184 0.61 -6.53 -19.14
C PRO A 184 -0.24 -6.51 -17.87
N LEU A 185 -0.54 -7.67 -17.28
CA LEU A 185 -1.33 -7.75 -16.05
C LEU A 185 -0.51 -7.20 -14.88
N LEU A 186 0.75 -7.60 -14.74
CA LEU A 186 1.65 -7.08 -13.70
C LEU A 186 1.86 -5.57 -13.84
N ASN A 187 1.96 -5.08 -15.08
CA ASN A 187 2.06 -3.66 -15.36
C ASN A 187 0.83 -2.92 -14.83
N ARG A 188 -0.39 -3.41 -15.13
CA ARG A 188 -1.63 -2.83 -14.60
C ARG A 188 -1.70 -2.92 -13.07
N ALA A 189 -1.27 -4.03 -12.47
CA ALA A 189 -1.26 -4.22 -11.02
C ALA A 189 -0.37 -3.19 -10.32
N TRP A 190 0.82 -2.93 -10.83
CA TRP A 190 1.70 -1.90 -10.28
C TRP A 190 1.05 -0.51 -10.33
N HIS A 191 0.56 -0.08 -11.49
CA HIS A 191 0.05 1.28 -11.68
C HIS A 191 -1.28 1.53 -10.97
N LEU A 192 -2.18 0.55 -10.91
CA LEU A 192 -3.44 0.68 -10.18
C LEU A 192 -3.27 0.56 -8.66
N SER A 193 -2.33 -0.25 -8.17
CA SER A 193 -1.95 -0.22 -6.76
C SER A 193 -1.36 1.14 -6.37
N ALA A 194 -0.56 1.74 -7.25
CA ALA A 194 -0.04 3.08 -7.02
C ALA A 194 -1.14 4.15 -7.03
N HIS A 195 -2.07 4.09 -7.99
CA HIS A 195 -3.26 4.95 -8.00
C HIS A 195 -4.10 4.81 -6.72
N THR A 196 -4.21 3.59 -6.19
CA THR A 196 -4.91 3.35 -4.92
C THR A 196 -4.26 4.10 -3.76
N GLY A 197 -2.92 4.15 -3.71
CA GLY A 197 -2.19 4.97 -2.76
C GLY A 197 -2.44 6.47 -2.93
N ASP A 198 -2.55 6.95 -4.18
CA ASP A 198 -2.79 8.36 -4.47
C ASP A 198 -4.20 8.79 -4.02
N LEU A 199 -5.22 7.96 -4.25
CA LEU A 199 -6.60 8.18 -3.77
C LEU A 199 -6.68 8.36 -2.24
N ALA A 200 -5.70 7.80 -1.53
CA ALA A 200 -5.55 7.83 -0.09
C ALA A 200 -4.79 9.05 0.44
N SER A 201 -4.45 10.01 -0.42
CA SER A 201 -3.90 11.28 0.02
C SER A 201 -5.00 12.26 0.42
N VAL A 202 -4.83 12.92 1.57
CA VAL A 202 -5.83 13.85 2.10
C VAL A 202 -5.21 15.17 2.55
N SER A 203 -5.96 16.24 2.36
CA SER A 203 -5.81 17.54 3.00
C SER A 203 -7.21 18.11 3.19
N GLU A 204 -7.56 18.46 4.42
CA GLU A 204 -8.93 18.85 4.80
C GLU A 204 -8.91 20.13 5.65
N ASP A 205 -9.90 20.99 5.45
CA ASP A 205 -10.30 22.03 6.38
C ASP A 205 -11.23 21.43 7.45
N SER A 206 -11.34 22.06 8.62
CA SER A 206 -12.35 21.68 9.61
C SER A 206 -12.88 22.87 10.39
N ASP A 207 -14.20 22.87 10.58
CA ASP A 207 -14.90 23.82 11.45
C ASP A 207 -14.95 23.35 12.91
N LEU A 208 -14.28 22.24 13.26
CA LEU A 208 -14.25 21.77 14.64
C LEU A 208 -13.59 22.83 15.55
N PRO A 209 -14.17 23.13 16.73
CA PRO A 209 -13.57 24.06 17.67
C PRO A 209 -12.13 23.68 18.01
N GLY A 210 -11.19 24.60 17.81
CA GLY A 210 -9.76 24.39 18.04
C GLY A 210 -8.99 23.79 16.86
N ALA A 211 -9.65 23.42 15.76
CA ALA A 211 -8.96 23.06 14.54
C ALA A 211 -8.14 24.27 14.00
N PRO A 212 -6.95 24.04 13.41
CA PRO A 212 -6.20 25.10 12.76
C PRO A 212 -7.00 25.78 11.65
N GLU A 213 -6.76 27.07 11.41
CA GLU A 213 -7.30 27.74 10.24
C GLU A 213 -6.64 27.22 8.96
N GLY A 214 -7.46 26.84 7.99
CA GLY A 214 -7.01 26.35 6.69
C GLY A 214 -6.67 24.85 6.69
N PRO A 215 -6.23 24.34 5.52
CA PRO A 215 -6.25 22.91 5.29
C PRO A 215 -5.08 22.24 6.01
N SER A 216 -5.30 21.02 6.50
CA SER A 216 -4.25 20.20 7.08
C SER A 216 -3.10 20.00 6.07
N PRO A 217 -1.85 19.82 6.53
CA PRO A 217 -0.79 19.27 5.68
C PRO A 217 -1.26 18.02 4.97
N TRP A 218 -0.74 17.77 3.76
CA TRP A 218 -1.09 16.55 3.04
C TRP A 218 -0.51 15.32 3.74
N MET A 219 -1.33 14.28 3.84
CA MET A 219 -1.03 13.04 4.54
C MET A 219 -1.66 11.85 3.81
N LEU A 220 -1.30 10.66 4.26
CA LEU A 220 -1.87 9.39 3.84
C LEU A 220 -2.93 8.91 4.85
N THR A 221 -4.10 8.52 4.35
CA THR A 221 -5.25 7.97 5.10
C THR A 221 -5.80 6.72 4.40
N THR A 222 -6.88 6.15 4.92
CA THR A 222 -7.74 5.26 4.13
C THR A 222 -8.77 6.12 3.34
N PRO A 223 -9.01 5.91 2.03
CA PRO A 223 -9.80 6.84 1.20
C PRO A 223 -11.23 7.08 1.68
N PHE A 224 -11.93 6.02 2.11
CA PHE A 224 -13.34 6.11 2.49
C PHE A 224 -13.56 6.70 3.90
N ASP A 225 -12.70 6.37 4.87
CA ASP A 225 -12.81 6.89 6.25
C ASP A 225 -12.11 8.26 6.42
N ARG A 226 -11.08 8.55 5.61
CA ARG A 226 -10.16 9.70 5.78
C ARG A 226 -9.54 9.81 7.16
N VAL A 227 -9.40 8.66 7.80
CA VAL A 227 -8.71 8.44 9.07
C VAL A 227 -7.35 7.82 8.77
N LEU A 228 -6.34 8.14 9.58
CA LEU A 228 -5.02 7.54 9.48
C LEU A 228 -5.02 6.28 10.34
N PHE A 229 -4.96 5.11 9.70
CA PHE A 229 -4.76 3.83 10.38
C PHE A 229 -3.30 3.38 10.24
N MET A 230 -2.72 2.87 11.33
CA MET A 230 -1.30 2.53 11.34
C MET A 230 -0.97 1.27 10.51
N GLY A 231 -1.84 0.25 10.55
CA GLY A 231 -1.67 -0.95 9.74
C GLY A 231 -1.62 -0.63 8.24
N ASP A 232 -2.52 0.23 7.76
CA ASP A 232 -2.55 0.70 6.37
C ASP A 232 -1.26 1.44 5.98
N LEU A 233 -0.80 2.34 6.87
CA LEU A 233 0.35 3.20 6.60
C LEU A 233 1.62 2.41 6.30
N HIS A 234 1.84 1.24 6.90
CA HIS A 234 3.04 0.44 6.66
C HIS A 234 3.18 0.01 5.19
N MET A 235 2.22 -0.76 4.65
CA MET A 235 2.29 -1.20 3.25
C MET A 235 2.11 -0.05 2.27
N GLN A 236 1.30 0.95 2.62
CA GLN A 236 1.14 2.15 1.80
C GLN A 236 2.45 2.96 1.70
N ALA A 237 3.21 3.10 2.79
CA ALA A 237 4.49 3.80 2.80
C ALA A 237 5.54 3.07 1.95
N LEU A 238 5.70 1.75 2.14
CA LEU A 238 6.61 0.93 1.34
C LEU A 238 6.32 1.03 -0.16
N ALA A 239 5.03 1.01 -0.52
CA ALA A 239 4.61 1.22 -1.90
C ALA A 239 4.93 2.66 -2.36
N GLY A 240 4.62 3.66 -1.54
CA GLY A 240 4.84 5.07 -1.81
C GLY A 240 6.29 5.42 -2.15
N TYR A 241 7.25 4.88 -1.38
CA TYR A 241 8.68 5.10 -1.61
C TYR A 241 9.17 4.61 -2.98
N GLN A 242 8.46 3.69 -3.62
CA GLN A 242 8.78 3.21 -4.97
C GLN A 242 8.01 3.93 -6.07
N GLN A 243 6.97 4.68 -5.72
CA GLN A 243 6.10 5.37 -6.67
C GLN A 243 6.54 6.82 -6.90
N SER A 244 6.85 7.52 -5.81
CA SER A 244 7.18 8.94 -5.91
C SER A 244 8.04 9.47 -4.77
N ASP A 245 8.90 10.44 -5.10
CA ASP A 245 9.64 11.25 -4.12
C ASP A 245 8.71 11.96 -3.10
N ASP A 246 7.53 12.39 -3.56
CA ASP A 246 6.55 13.12 -2.75
C ASP A 246 6.08 12.31 -1.53
N TYR A 247 6.07 10.97 -1.64
CA TYR A 247 5.64 10.10 -0.54
C TYR A 247 6.55 10.17 0.68
N ARG A 248 7.81 10.60 0.55
CA ARG A 248 8.66 10.83 1.72
C ARG A 248 8.04 11.87 2.64
N TRP A 249 7.56 12.96 2.07
CA TRP A 249 6.92 14.02 2.83
C TRP A 249 5.51 13.63 3.32
N LEU A 250 4.73 12.92 2.50
CA LEU A 250 3.40 12.45 2.91
C LEU A 250 3.48 11.46 4.08
N VAL A 251 4.38 10.46 4.01
CA VAL A 251 4.59 9.47 5.10
C VAL A 251 5.13 10.16 6.35
N ARG A 252 6.08 11.09 6.21
CA ARG A 252 6.59 11.90 7.33
C ARG A 252 5.46 12.60 8.07
N ASN A 253 4.55 13.26 7.34
CA ASN A 253 3.43 13.96 7.95
C ASN A 253 2.48 13.00 8.67
N SER A 254 2.18 11.83 8.07
CA SER A 254 1.34 10.79 8.68
C SER A 254 1.97 10.23 9.96
N LEU A 255 3.25 9.85 9.94
CA LEU A 255 3.96 9.29 11.11
C LEU A 255 3.97 10.28 12.29
N MET A 256 4.15 11.57 12.02
CA MET A 256 4.17 12.60 13.05
C MET A 256 2.83 12.71 13.81
N ARG A 257 1.70 12.41 13.15
CA ARG A 257 0.39 12.47 13.80
C ARG A 257 0.27 11.50 14.95
N PHE A 258 0.86 10.31 14.82
CA PHE A 258 0.93 9.33 15.90
C PHE A 258 1.92 9.73 17.01
N GLY A 259 3.00 10.44 16.65
CA GLY A 259 3.97 10.94 17.63
C GLY A 259 3.35 11.87 18.68
N TRP A 260 2.48 12.81 18.27
CA TRP A 260 1.83 13.77 19.17
C TRP A 260 0.80 13.19 20.13
N VAL A 261 0.41 11.94 19.87
CA VAL A 261 -0.77 11.31 20.44
C VAL A 261 -0.48 10.05 21.22
N GLN A 262 0.79 9.76 21.45
CA GLN A 262 1.19 8.60 22.22
C GLN A 262 0.56 8.62 23.62
N ASN A 263 0.00 7.48 24.01
CA ASN A 263 -0.62 7.29 25.31
C ASN A 263 0.43 7.36 26.43
N PRO A 264 0.04 7.72 27.66
CA PRO A 264 0.97 7.81 28.79
C PRO A 264 1.73 6.53 29.12
N ASP A 265 1.18 5.36 28.77
CA ASP A 265 1.84 4.05 28.97
C ASP A 265 2.84 3.69 27.86
N GLY A 266 2.95 4.52 26.82
CA GLY A 266 3.83 4.32 25.67
C GLY A 266 3.15 3.69 24.44
N SER A 267 1.93 3.18 24.57
CA SER A 267 1.16 2.68 23.42
C SER A 267 0.76 3.81 22.47
N LEU A 268 0.47 3.45 21.22
CA LEU A 268 -0.11 4.36 20.24
C LEU A 268 -1.59 4.01 20.02
N PRO A 269 -2.44 5.01 19.75
CA PRO A 269 -3.84 4.75 19.38
C PRO A 269 -3.89 3.95 18.06
N MET A 270 -4.98 3.21 17.86
CA MET A 270 -5.23 2.49 16.60
C MET A 270 -5.26 3.44 15.39
N ALA A 271 -5.75 4.66 15.59
CA ALA A 271 -5.89 5.65 14.53
C ALA A 271 -5.50 7.06 14.97
N ALA A 272 -5.15 7.89 14.00
CA ALA A 272 -4.94 9.33 14.16
C ALA A 272 -5.75 10.11 13.11
N SER A 273 -5.92 11.41 13.32
CA SER A 273 -6.69 12.29 12.44
C SER A 273 -5.81 13.37 11.83
N HIS A 274 -6.22 13.84 10.65
CA HIS A 274 -5.56 14.93 9.96
C HIS A 274 -5.62 16.26 10.75
N LEU A 275 -6.56 16.35 11.70
CA LEU A 275 -6.79 17.51 12.58
C LEU A 275 -5.87 17.54 13.81
N VAL A 276 -5.24 16.41 14.13
CA VAL A 276 -4.22 16.36 15.18
C VAL A 276 -3.02 17.18 14.71
N HIS A 277 -2.62 18.17 15.50
CA HIS A 277 -1.48 19.02 15.19
C HIS A 277 -0.64 19.29 16.44
N GLY A 278 0.67 19.39 16.25
CA GLY A 278 1.60 19.78 17.30
C GLY A 278 1.65 21.28 17.52
N ASP A 279 2.62 21.70 18.32
CA ASP A 279 2.92 23.11 18.56
C ASP A 279 3.37 23.79 17.26
N PRO A 280 2.67 24.84 16.78
CA PRO A 280 3.04 25.55 15.56
C PRO A 280 4.44 26.18 15.60
N GLU A 281 4.93 26.54 16.79
CA GLU A 281 6.28 27.10 16.96
C GLU A 281 7.35 26.00 16.93
N HIS A 282 6.97 24.76 17.22
CA HIS A 282 7.87 23.60 17.32
C HIS A 282 7.28 22.38 16.58
N PRO A 283 7.07 22.45 15.25
CA PRO A 283 6.30 21.46 14.49
C PRO A 283 6.97 20.07 14.38
N ASN A 284 8.22 19.95 14.81
CA ASN A 284 8.97 18.69 14.83
C ASN A 284 9.16 18.14 16.25
N GLU A 285 8.64 18.81 17.28
CA GLU A 285 8.65 18.26 18.64
C GLU A 285 7.53 17.24 18.79
N PRO A 286 7.84 16.00 19.20
CA PRO A 286 6.84 14.93 19.30
C PRO A 286 5.92 15.06 20.53
N GLY A 287 6.18 16.00 21.44
CA GLY A 287 5.42 16.16 22.69
C GLY A 287 6.14 15.57 23.93
N PRO A 288 5.54 15.74 25.13
CA PRO A 288 6.16 15.34 26.39
C PRO A 288 6.20 13.80 26.54
N PRO A 289 7.11 13.26 27.37
CA PRO A 289 7.27 11.83 27.56
C PRO A 289 6.11 11.13 28.31
N ASN A 290 5.11 11.87 28.78
CA ASN A 290 4.05 11.39 29.68
C ASN A 290 2.64 11.60 29.13
N GLY A 291 2.46 11.57 27.80
CA GLY A 291 1.14 11.51 27.18
C GLY A 291 0.81 12.66 26.23
N TRP A 292 -0.41 12.54 25.68
CA TRP A 292 -1.03 13.33 24.62
C TRP A 292 -0.79 14.84 24.70
N ARG A 293 -0.33 15.43 23.59
CA ARG A 293 -0.23 16.89 23.40
C ARG A 293 -1.10 17.32 22.22
N VAL A 294 -2.41 17.40 22.44
CA VAL A 294 -3.17 18.48 21.78
C VAL A 294 -2.73 19.79 22.44
N PRO A 295 -2.36 20.82 21.67
CA PRO A 295 -2.23 22.18 22.21
C PRO A 295 -3.47 22.52 23.04
N GLU A 296 -3.37 23.31 24.11
CA GLU A 296 -4.52 23.62 24.99
C GLU A 296 -5.75 24.17 24.22
N ASN A 297 -5.55 24.63 22.98
CA ASN A 297 -6.57 25.12 22.06
C ASN A 297 -6.80 24.25 20.80
N GLY A 298 -6.25 23.03 20.68
CA GLY A 298 -6.46 22.16 19.52
C GLY A 298 -7.81 21.43 19.57
N PRO A 299 -8.23 20.74 18.49
CA PRO A 299 -9.53 20.07 18.45
C PRO A 299 -9.54 18.85 19.37
N ASP A 300 -10.71 18.60 19.95
CA ASP A 300 -10.98 17.38 20.72
C ASP A 300 -10.78 16.14 19.82
N PRO A 301 -9.83 15.25 20.12
CA PRO A 301 -9.55 14.08 19.29
C PRO A 301 -10.69 13.10 19.18
N ASP A 302 -11.55 12.98 20.20
CA ASP A 302 -12.72 12.10 20.13
C ASP A 302 -13.72 12.61 19.10
N ARG A 303 -13.81 13.93 18.95
CA ARG A 303 -14.60 14.57 17.89
C ARG A 303 -13.89 14.53 16.54
N ALA A 304 -12.57 14.58 16.54
CA ALA A 304 -11.74 14.58 15.33
C ALA A 304 -11.56 13.19 14.71
N LEU A 305 -11.88 12.12 15.44
CA LEU A 305 -11.85 10.74 14.97
C LEU A 305 -13.25 10.12 14.93
N GLY A 306 -14.10 10.46 15.91
CA GLY A 306 -15.45 9.93 16.04
C GLY A 306 -15.54 8.77 17.03
N PHE A 307 -16.76 8.28 17.20
CA PHE A 307 -17.11 7.17 18.07
C PHE A 307 -17.58 5.98 17.22
N VAL A 308 -17.33 4.76 17.72
CA VAL A 308 -17.93 3.53 17.22
C VAL A 308 -19.20 3.24 18.02
N GLY A 309 -20.36 3.26 17.36
CA GLY A 309 -21.64 3.16 18.04
C GLY A 309 -21.95 4.42 18.86
N GLU A 310 -22.61 4.25 20.01
CA GLU A 310 -23.07 5.39 20.83
C GLU A 310 -22.00 5.90 21.82
N ASP A 311 -21.03 5.06 22.25
CA ASP A 311 -20.17 5.37 23.41
C ASP A 311 -18.67 5.06 23.27
N LEU A 312 -18.19 4.34 22.24
CA LEU A 312 -16.78 3.95 22.15
C LEU A 312 -15.95 4.94 21.34
N SER A 313 -15.07 5.68 21.99
CA SER A 313 -14.16 6.61 21.31
C SER A 313 -13.11 5.82 20.51
N LEU A 314 -12.96 6.11 19.21
CA LEU A 314 -11.87 5.54 18.40
C LEU A 314 -10.48 5.90 18.91
N PHE A 315 -10.37 7.02 19.60
CA PHE A 315 -9.11 7.54 20.09
C PHE A 315 -8.70 6.92 21.44
N HIS A 316 -9.56 7.01 22.46
CA HIS A 316 -9.31 6.48 23.81
C HIS A 316 -9.64 5.00 24.02
N ASP A 317 -10.70 4.47 23.38
CA ASP A 317 -11.21 3.12 23.67
C ASP A 317 -10.74 2.07 22.65
N GLY A 318 -10.41 2.51 21.43
CA GLY A 318 -9.92 1.63 20.35
C GLY A 318 -8.42 1.37 20.44
N THR A 319 -8.02 0.12 20.69
CA THR A 319 -6.61 -0.27 20.77
C THR A 319 -6.29 -1.50 19.91
N ILE A 320 -5.26 -1.35 19.07
CA ILE A 320 -4.60 -2.45 18.37
C ILE A 320 -3.12 -2.37 18.75
N HIS A 321 -2.66 -3.16 19.70
CA HIS A 321 -1.30 -2.99 20.21
C HIS A 321 -0.22 -3.32 19.17
N SER A 322 -0.51 -4.22 18.22
CA SER A 322 0.38 -4.49 17.08
C SER A 322 0.64 -3.21 16.25
N PHE A 323 -0.28 -2.26 16.22
CA PHE A 323 -0.08 -0.96 15.55
C PHE A 323 1.01 -0.11 16.23
N THR A 324 1.23 -0.30 17.53
CA THR A 324 2.37 0.34 18.21
C THR A 324 3.69 -0.18 17.64
N ALA A 325 3.79 -1.48 17.35
CA ALA A 325 4.96 -2.07 16.70
C ALA A 325 5.08 -1.64 15.22
N PHE A 326 3.97 -1.63 14.47
CA PHE A 326 3.95 -1.15 13.09
C PHE A 326 4.44 0.30 12.96
N TRP A 327 4.11 1.19 13.90
CA TRP A 327 4.62 2.56 13.85
C TRP A 327 6.14 2.64 14.02
N VAL A 328 6.72 1.83 14.91
CA VAL A 328 8.18 1.77 15.10
C VAL A 328 8.86 1.19 13.84
N ALA A 329 8.27 0.14 13.26
CA ALA A 329 8.73 -0.42 11.98
C ALA A 329 8.67 0.63 10.87
N ALA A 330 7.52 1.30 10.68
CA ALA A 330 7.33 2.32 9.66
C ALA A 330 8.24 3.56 9.85
N LEU A 331 8.52 3.97 11.09
CA LEU A 331 9.51 5.02 11.38
C LEU A 331 10.93 4.61 10.97
N THR A 332 11.28 3.35 11.19
CA THR A 332 12.57 2.79 10.78
C THR A 332 12.66 2.69 9.26
N ASP A 333 11.63 2.15 8.60
CA ASP A 333 11.56 2.10 7.14
C ASP A 333 11.65 3.51 6.54
N HIS A 334 11.01 4.49 7.16
CA HIS A 334 11.17 5.88 6.77
C HIS A 334 12.64 6.31 6.82
N HIS A 335 13.35 6.08 7.93
CA HIS A 335 14.78 6.37 8.01
C HIS A 335 15.59 5.63 6.92
N LEU A 336 15.32 4.34 6.71
CA LEU A 336 16.02 3.52 5.73
C LEU A 336 15.82 4.05 4.30
N HIS A 337 14.60 4.43 3.94
CA HIS A 337 14.26 4.89 2.59
C HIS A 337 14.61 6.37 2.33
N THR A 338 14.62 7.22 3.35
CA THR A 338 14.79 8.68 3.19
C THR A 338 16.12 9.22 3.69
N GLY A 339 16.75 8.57 4.67
CA GLY A 339 17.90 9.12 5.39
C GLY A 339 17.57 10.33 6.25
N ASP A 340 16.29 10.63 6.52
CA ASP A 340 15.86 11.82 7.26
C ASP A 340 16.09 11.68 8.78
N THR A 341 17.35 11.69 9.18
CA THR A 341 17.78 11.72 10.59
C THR A 341 17.22 12.94 11.32
N GLY A 342 17.01 14.06 10.62
CA GLY A 342 16.48 15.30 11.21
C GLY A 342 15.04 15.16 11.71
N PHE A 343 14.21 14.41 10.98
CA PHE A 343 12.85 14.06 11.38
C PHE A 343 12.81 12.92 12.41
N VAL A 344 13.62 11.88 12.22
CA VAL A 344 13.55 10.67 13.06
C VAL A 344 14.12 10.90 14.45
N ARG A 345 15.19 11.70 14.58
CA ARG A 345 15.86 11.95 15.88
C ARG A 345 14.93 12.50 16.96
N PRO A 346 14.10 13.53 16.70
CA PRO A 346 13.09 13.98 17.66
C PRO A 346 12.12 12.87 18.09
N LEU A 347 11.78 11.92 17.22
CA LEU A 347 10.82 10.84 17.49
C LEU A 347 11.42 9.65 18.24
N LEU A 348 12.75 9.55 18.40
CA LEU A 348 13.40 8.46 19.14
C LEU A 348 12.83 8.24 20.55
N PRO A 349 12.57 9.27 21.38
CA PRO A 349 11.97 9.06 22.69
C PRO A 349 10.56 8.46 22.63
N VAL A 350 9.78 8.76 21.58
CA VAL A 350 8.47 8.15 21.34
C VAL A 350 8.64 6.67 21.02
N ALA A 351 9.54 6.33 20.10
CA ALA A 351 9.85 4.96 19.72
C ALA A 351 10.35 4.12 20.90
N ARG A 352 11.23 4.67 21.74
CA ARG A 352 11.71 4.01 22.97
C ARG A 352 10.57 3.69 23.95
N ARG A 353 9.61 4.61 24.13
CA ARG A 353 8.43 4.36 24.97
C ARG A 353 7.48 3.33 24.38
N ALA A 354 7.31 3.34 23.05
CA ALA A 354 6.53 2.33 22.33
C ALA A 354 7.12 0.93 22.51
N VAL A 355 8.44 0.79 22.33
CA VAL A 355 9.15 -0.48 22.60
C VAL A 355 9.03 -0.87 24.08
N ALA A 356 9.24 0.06 25.01
CA ALA A 356 9.09 -0.22 26.44
C ALA A 356 7.67 -0.68 26.82
N PHE A 357 6.62 -0.11 26.21
CA PHE A 357 5.25 -0.56 26.37
C PHE A 357 5.09 -2.02 25.92
N LEU A 358 5.53 -2.33 24.70
CA LEU A 358 5.44 -3.69 24.14
C LEU A 358 6.20 -4.69 25.01
N GLU A 359 7.41 -4.33 25.47
CA GLU A 359 8.20 -5.18 26.35
C GLU A 359 7.59 -5.36 27.74
N SER A 360 6.84 -4.38 28.24
CA SER A 360 6.15 -4.48 29.53
C SER A 360 5.03 -5.53 29.52
N ARG A 361 4.57 -5.94 28.33
CA ARG A 361 3.54 -6.95 28.11
C ARG A 361 4.08 -8.27 27.56
N THR A 362 5.37 -8.56 27.76
CA THR A 362 5.92 -9.87 27.39
C THR A 362 5.67 -10.91 28.47
N ASP A 363 5.41 -12.15 28.06
CA ASP A 363 5.39 -13.29 28.95
C ASP A 363 6.83 -13.69 29.42
N PRO A 364 6.98 -14.70 30.28
CA PRO A 364 8.30 -15.12 30.78
C PRO A 364 9.30 -15.57 29.69
N ASP A 365 8.83 -15.99 28.52
CA ASP A 365 9.67 -16.38 27.38
C ASP A 365 10.08 -15.16 26.52
N GLY A 366 9.52 -13.98 26.83
CA GLY A 366 9.82 -12.72 26.16
C GLY A 366 8.94 -12.45 24.93
N LEU A 367 7.82 -13.17 24.77
CA LEU A 367 6.86 -12.94 23.70
C LEU A 367 5.79 -11.96 24.14
N PHE A 368 5.47 -10.98 23.29
CA PHE A 368 4.33 -10.11 23.52
C PHE A 368 3.06 -10.95 23.62
N ARG A 369 2.29 -10.71 24.68
CA ARG A 369 1.06 -11.43 24.96
C ARG A 369 -0.07 -10.43 25.15
N GLU A 370 -1.15 -10.63 24.40
CA GLU A 370 -2.39 -9.93 24.67
C GLU A 370 -3.02 -10.44 25.96
N GLU A 371 -3.36 -9.49 26.84
CA GLU A 371 -4.03 -9.80 28.10
C GLU A 371 -5.47 -10.23 27.86
N GLN A 372 -5.94 -11.20 28.66
CA GLN A 372 -7.33 -11.63 28.66
C GLN A 372 -8.19 -10.54 29.34
N ASP A 373 -8.73 -9.62 28.55
CA ASP A 373 -9.66 -8.59 29.01
C ASP A 373 -10.98 -8.62 28.20
N ARG A 374 -11.73 -7.50 28.18
CA ARG A 374 -12.97 -7.33 27.41
C ARG A 374 -12.80 -7.65 25.91
N ARG A 375 -11.58 -7.64 25.37
CA ARG A 375 -11.20 -8.00 23.99
C ARG A 375 -11.21 -9.50 23.73
N THR A 376 -11.35 -10.35 24.76
CA THR A 376 -11.58 -11.80 24.60
C THR A 376 -13.07 -12.17 24.66
N ASP A 377 -13.95 -11.18 24.76
CA ASP A 377 -15.40 -11.36 24.69
C ASP A 377 -15.83 -11.44 23.21
N PRO A 378 -16.34 -12.58 22.73
CA PRO A 378 -16.83 -12.72 21.36
C PRO A 378 -18.04 -11.81 21.05
N ASP A 379 -18.69 -11.25 22.07
CA ASP A 379 -19.77 -10.27 21.94
C ASP A 379 -19.27 -8.81 21.97
N ALA A 380 -17.95 -8.59 22.03
CA ALA A 380 -17.35 -7.25 22.02
C ALA A 380 -17.61 -6.51 20.69
N PRO A 381 -17.87 -5.18 20.72
CA PRO A 381 -17.98 -4.38 19.50
C PRO A 381 -16.71 -4.44 18.64
N LEU A 382 -16.85 -4.26 17.33
CA LEU A 382 -15.76 -4.29 16.32
C LEU A 382 -14.53 -3.43 16.69
N ALA A 383 -14.71 -2.42 17.54
CA ALA A 383 -13.67 -1.52 18.04
C ALA A 383 -12.70 -2.14 19.09
N LEU A 384 -12.84 -3.43 19.43
CA LEU A 384 -12.05 -4.12 20.45
C LEU A 384 -11.27 -5.34 19.91
N VAL A 385 -11.08 -5.45 18.59
CA VAL A 385 -10.23 -6.48 17.96
C VAL A 385 -8.74 -6.15 18.10
N ALA A 386 -7.88 -7.16 18.16
CA ALA A 386 -6.44 -6.99 18.31
C ALA A 386 -5.66 -7.26 17.01
N ASN A 387 -6.28 -7.94 16.04
CA ASN A 387 -5.83 -8.03 14.65
C ASN A 387 -6.96 -7.60 13.71
N TRP A 388 -6.60 -6.90 12.62
CA TRP A 388 -7.57 -6.32 11.69
C TRP A 388 -7.73 -7.10 10.38
N SER A 389 -6.69 -7.85 9.96
CA SER A 389 -6.70 -8.65 8.72
C SER A 389 -5.95 -9.99 8.90
N PRO A 390 -6.63 -11.08 9.29
CA PRO A 390 -8.06 -11.17 9.53
C PRO A 390 -8.47 -10.47 10.84
N LEU A 391 -9.76 -10.15 10.95
CA LEU A 391 -10.32 -9.70 12.22
C LEU A 391 -10.22 -10.86 13.21
N ASP A 392 -9.52 -10.63 14.32
CA ASP A 392 -9.34 -11.59 15.40
C ASP A 392 -9.00 -10.85 16.72
N LEU A 393 -9.25 -11.54 17.83
CA LEU A 393 -8.98 -11.06 19.19
C LEU A 393 -7.48 -11.19 19.56
N ALA A 394 -6.66 -11.83 18.72
CA ALA A 394 -5.23 -12.07 18.89
C ALA A 394 -4.89 -12.60 20.30
N ALA A 395 -5.75 -13.45 20.84
CA ALA A 395 -5.72 -13.82 22.25
C ALA A 395 -4.43 -14.59 22.60
N GLY A 396 -3.82 -14.23 23.73
CA GLY A 396 -2.57 -14.85 24.15
C GLY A 396 -1.38 -14.35 23.34
N VAL A 397 -0.48 -15.26 22.97
CA VAL A 397 0.70 -14.90 22.16
C VAL A 397 0.34 -15.02 20.69
N ASP A 398 0.31 -13.89 20.00
CA ASP A 398 -0.07 -13.78 18.58
C ASP A 398 1.15 -13.76 17.65
N SER A 399 1.03 -14.47 16.53
CA SER A 399 2.12 -14.69 15.57
C SER A 399 2.49 -13.43 14.78
N LEU A 400 1.51 -12.74 14.21
CA LEU A 400 1.75 -11.53 13.42
C LEU A 400 2.30 -10.40 14.31
N THR A 401 1.71 -10.21 15.49
CA THR A 401 2.12 -9.18 16.45
C THR A 401 3.57 -9.37 16.88
N ASN A 402 3.99 -10.59 17.19
CA ASN A 402 5.38 -10.87 17.56
C ASN A 402 6.33 -10.78 16.35
N ALA A 403 5.88 -11.12 15.14
CA ALA A 403 6.67 -10.95 13.92
C ALA A 403 6.96 -9.47 13.63
N VAL A 404 5.97 -8.58 13.77
CA VAL A 404 6.20 -7.14 13.59
C VAL A 404 6.99 -6.53 14.76
N LEU A 405 6.86 -7.06 15.99
CA LEU A 405 7.70 -6.65 17.12
C LEU A 405 9.18 -7.03 16.89
N TYR A 406 9.46 -8.20 16.31
CA TYR A 406 10.81 -8.57 15.88
C TYR A 406 11.40 -7.51 14.93
N ASP A 407 10.65 -7.15 13.90
CA ASP A 407 11.07 -6.13 12.93
C ASP A 407 11.26 -4.75 13.58
N ALA A 408 10.33 -4.34 14.44
CA ALA A 408 10.43 -3.10 15.21
C ALA A 408 11.67 -3.05 16.12
N LEU A 409 12.04 -4.16 16.78
CA LEU A 409 13.25 -4.23 17.62
C LEU A 409 14.53 -4.15 16.76
N LYS A 410 14.54 -4.83 15.60
CA LYS A 410 15.65 -4.74 14.63
C LYS A 410 15.80 -3.33 14.08
N GLY A 411 14.69 -2.68 13.75
CA GLY A 411 14.66 -1.30 13.28
C GLY A 411 15.09 -0.31 14.35
N MET A 412 14.57 -0.46 15.57
CA MET A 412 14.97 0.36 16.71
C MET A 412 16.47 0.22 16.99
N ALA A 413 17.05 -0.98 16.86
CA ALA A 413 18.49 -1.17 16.98
C ALA A 413 19.30 -0.38 15.94
N ALA A 414 18.81 -0.33 14.69
CA ALA A 414 19.42 0.50 13.64
C ALA A 414 19.32 1.98 14.00
N LEU A 415 18.17 2.46 14.47
CA LEU A 415 17.99 3.84 14.90
C LEU A 415 18.87 4.20 16.11
N GLU A 416 19.03 3.33 17.10
CA GLU A 416 19.94 3.55 18.22
C GLU A 416 21.38 3.70 17.74
N ARG A 417 21.80 2.86 16.79
CA ARG A 417 23.17 2.90 16.24
C ARG A 417 23.41 4.13 15.37
N GLU A 418 22.53 4.40 14.43
CA GLU A 418 22.76 5.36 13.34
C GLU A 418 22.29 6.77 13.69
N VAL A 419 21.23 6.88 14.52
CA VAL A 419 20.66 8.17 14.91
C VAL A 419 21.13 8.54 16.32
N ALA A 420 20.99 7.65 17.30
CA ALA A 420 21.33 7.97 18.69
C ALA A 420 22.84 7.89 19.00
N ASP A 421 23.64 7.26 18.14
CA ASP A 421 25.06 6.95 18.37
C ASP A 421 25.26 6.08 19.63
N ASP A 422 24.36 5.12 19.85
CA ASP A 422 24.37 4.18 20.98
C ASP A 422 24.46 2.72 20.50
N PRO A 423 25.68 2.23 20.17
CA PRO A 423 25.88 0.86 19.69
C PRO A 423 25.63 -0.21 20.76
N ASP A 424 25.63 0.15 22.05
CA ASP A 424 25.38 -0.78 23.15
C ASP A 424 23.88 -1.02 23.31
N ALA A 425 23.05 0.03 23.26
CA ALA A 425 21.61 -0.09 23.19
C ALA A 425 21.17 -0.85 21.93
N ALA A 426 21.79 -0.56 20.79
CA ALA A 426 21.55 -1.28 19.53
C ALA A 426 21.80 -2.78 19.68
N ARG A 427 22.95 -3.18 20.25
CA ARG A 427 23.29 -4.60 20.45
C ARG A 427 22.30 -5.29 21.41
N HIS A 428 21.88 -4.61 22.47
CA HIS A 428 20.88 -5.16 23.39
C HIS A 428 19.53 -5.45 22.71
N LEU A 429 19.06 -4.51 21.87
CA LEU A 429 17.83 -4.68 21.09
C LEU A 429 17.96 -5.83 20.05
N GLU A 430 19.12 -6.00 19.44
CA GLU A 430 19.38 -7.13 18.53
C GLU A 430 19.35 -8.49 19.24
N GLU A 431 19.96 -8.58 20.42
CA GLU A 431 19.90 -9.78 21.26
C GLU A 431 18.45 -10.09 21.68
N ARG A 432 17.69 -9.05 22.04
CA ARG A 432 16.27 -9.17 22.38
C ARG A 432 15.42 -9.64 21.21
N ALA A 433 15.63 -9.08 20.02
CA ALA A 433 14.94 -9.49 18.80
C ALA A 433 15.21 -10.97 18.48
N GLU A 434 16.46 -11.43 18.59
CA GLU A 434 16.79 -12.83 18.32
C GLU A 434 16.19 -13.78 19.36
N HIS A 435 16.19 -13.41 20.64
CA HIS A 435 15.51 -14.19 21.68
C HIS A 435 14.00 -14.31 21.41
N LEU A 436 13.34 -13.21 21.04
CA LEU A 436 11.94 -13.20 20.67
C LEU A 436 11.69 -14.12 19.46
N ARG A 437 12.50 -14.02 18.41
CA ARG A 437 12.38 -14.86 17.20
C ARG A 437 12.48 -16.35 17.54
N VAL A 438 13.43 -16.74 18.37
CA VAL A 438 13.60 -18.14 18.81
C VAL A 438 12.39 -18.61 19.63
N ALA A 439 11.89 -17.79 20.55
CA ALA A 439 10.72 -18.12 21.36
C ALA A 439 9.45 -18.25 20.50
N LEU A 440 9.26 -17.33 19.54
CA LEU A 440 8.15 -17.30 18.59
C LEU A 440 8.09 -18.60 17.79
N LEU A 441 9.20 -18.98 17.16
CA LEU A 441 9.28 -20.21 16.38
C LEU A 441 9.19 -21.47 17.25
N THR A 442 9.64 -21.41 18.50
CA THR A 442 9.50 -22.57 19.40
C THR A 442 8.05 -22.83 19.77
N ARG A 443 7.24 -21.77 19.87
CA ARG A 443 5.88 -21.83 20.40
C ARG A 443 4.79 -21.93 19.34
N LEU A 444 4.98 -21.25 18.21
CA LEU A 444 3.93 -21.07 17.19
C LEU A 444 4.25 -21.71 15.84
N TRP A 445 5.44 -22.31 15.66
CA TRP A 445 5.72 -23.13 14.47
C TRP A 445 5.17 -24.54 14.66
N ASP A 446 4.25 -24.96 13.81
CA ASP A 446 3.83 -26.35 13.71
C ASP A 446 4.77 -27.12 12.78
N GLU A 447 5.57 -28.01 13.36
CA GLU A 447 6.54 -28.83 12.64
C GLU A 447 5.89 -29.91 11.77
N GLU A 448 4.67 -30.36 12.06
CA GLU A 448 3.96 -31.34 11.23
C GLU A 448 3.35 -30.66 10.00
N THR A 449 2.63 -29.56 10.22
CA THR A 449 1.96 -28.79 9.16
C THR A 449 2.97 -28.01 8.30
N GLY A 450 4.06 -27.53 8.91
CA GLY A 450 5.04 -26.67 8.25
C GLY A 450 4.56 -25.24 8.06
N ALA A 451 3.81 -24.73 9.04
CA ALA A 451 3.20 -23.41 9.02
C ALA A 451 3.17 -22.80 10.43
N MET A 452 2.98 -21.49 10.50
CA MET A 452 2.74 -20.77 11.75
C MET A 452 1.28 -20.94 12.17
N VAL A 453 1.06 -21.26 13.44
CA VAL A 453 -0.23 -21.12 14.12
C VAL A 453 -0.51 -19.64 14.37
N LEU A 454 -1.76 -19.21 14.27
CA LEU A 454 -2.23 -17.84 14.44
C LEU A 454 -1.85 -17.28 15.82
N ASN A 455 -2.38 -17.88 16.89
CA ASN A 455 -2.07 -17.49 18.27
C ASN A 455 -2.25 -18.67 19.25
N THR A 456 -1.80 -18.51 20.49
CA THR A 456 -1.78 -19.62 21.47
C THR A 456 -3.12 -19.97 22.09
N ASP A 457 -4.07 -19.03 22.09
CA ASP A 457 -5.33 -19.17 22.80
C ASP A 457 -6.50 -19.41 21.82
N ASP A 458 -6.23 -19.42 20.51
CA ASP A 458 -7.16 -19.82 19.46
C ASP A 458 -7.54 -21.30 19.63
N PRO A 459 -8.81 -21.61 19.94
CA PRO A 459 -9.24 -22.97 20.18
C PRO A 459 -9.21 -23.84 18.91
N THR A 460 -9.12 -23.24 17.73
CA THR A 460 -9.10 -23.97 16.46
C THR A 460 -7.69 -24.37 16.03
N GLY A 461 -6.66 -23.66 16.51
CA GLY A 461 -5.27 -23.85 16.09
C GLY A 461 -5.05 -23.52 14.62
N ASP A 462 -5.70 -22.45 14.12
CA ASP A 462 -5.68 -22.02 12.73
C ASP A 462 -4.27 -21.64 12.27
N HIS A 463 -3.88 -22.16 11.10
CA HIS A 463 -2.70 -21.70 10.39
C HIS A 463 -3.10 -20.60 9.40
N SER A 464 -3.21 -19.38 9.90
CA SER A 464 -3.75 -18.27 9.14
C SER A 464 -2.77 -17.71 8.10
N GLY A 465 -3.34 -17.04 7.08
CA GLY A 465 -2.57 -16.42 6.00
C GLY A 465 -1.67 -15.28 6.47
N ASP A 466 -2.14 -14.45 7.41
CA ASP A 466 -1.38 -13.33 7.99
C ASP A 466 -0.25 -13.81 8.91
N ALA A 467 -0.45 -14.88 9.69
CA ALA A 467 0.61 -15.47 10.50
C ALA A 467 1.76 -15.96 9.61
N ASN A 468 1.45 -16.66 8.52
CA ASN A 468 2.47 -17.19 7.62
C ASN A 468 3.10 -16.09 6.73
N ALA A 469 2.29 -15.23 6.11
CA ALA A 469 2.75 -14.14 5.27
C ALA A 469 3.53 -13.06 6.05
N GLY A 470 3.06 -12.70 7.25
CA GLY A 470 3.73 -11.75 8.13
C GLY A 470 5.12 -12.22 8.53
N ASN A 471 5.25 -13.48 8.97
CA ASN A 471 6.55 -14.06 9.34
C ASN A 471 7.52 -14.16 8.14
N LEU A 472 7.02 -14.29 6.91
CA LEU A 472 7.84 -14.18 5.68
C LEU A 472 8.34 -12.74 5.44
N VAL A 473 7.48 -11.73 5.60
CA VAL A 473 7.80 -10.31 5.34
C VAL A 473 8.76 -9.75 6.37
N PHE A 474 8.52 -10.04 7.65
CA PHE A 474 9.30 -9.55 8.79
C PHE A 474 10.54 -10.40 9.09
N GLY A 475 10.80 -11.45 8.30
CA GLY A 475 12.08 -12.16 8.30
C GLY A 475 12.35 -12.97 9.57
N THR A 476 11.31 -13.56 10.17
CA THR A 476 11.46 -14.42 11.35
C THR A 476 11.81 -15.86 10.99
N LEU A 477 11.38 -16.32 9.81
CA LEU A 477 11.59 -17.69 9.31
C LEU A 477 12.99 -17.87 8.72
N ASP A 478 13.64 -19.00 9.02
CA ASP A 478 14.82 -19.44 8.27
C ASP A 478 14.42 -19.96 6.86
N PRO A 479 15.38 -20.16 5.93
CA PRO A 479 15.07 -20.54 4.56
C PRO A 479 14.25 -21.84 4.40
N GLU A 480 14.43 -22.82 5.29
CA GLU A 480 13.68 -24.08 5.22
C GLU A 480 12.24 -23.87 5.65
N ARG A 481 12.02 -23.18 6.79
CA ARG A 481 10.68 -22.83 7.27
C ARG A 481 9.95 -21.90 6.32
N ALA A 482 10.64 -20.90 5.76
CA ALA A 482 10.08 -19.98 4.78
C ALA A 482 9.54 -20.75 3.55
N ARG A 483 10.34 -21.69 3.00
CA ARG A 483 9.89 -22.55 1.89
C ARG A 483 8.63 -23.34 2.25
N ARG A 484 8.57 -23.93 3.44
CA ARG A 484 7.42 -24.72 3.90
C ARG A 484 6.17 -23.85 4.12
N ALA A 485 6.31 -22.66 4.70
CA ALA A 485 5.21 -21.72 4.86
C ALA A 485 4.67 -21.24 3.49
N MET A 486 5.56 -20.96 2.52
CA MET A 486 5.17 -20.63 1.14
C MET A 486 4.47 -21.80 0.43
N ASP A 487 4.91 -23.04 0.65
CA ASP A 487 4.23 -24.25 0.17
C ASP A 487 2.83 -24.37 0.80
N PHE A 488 2.70 -24.13 2.11
CA PHE A 488 1.41 -24.15 2.81
C PHE A 488 0.44 -23.09 2.24
N LEU A 489 0.87 -21.83 2.15
CA LEU A 489 0.10 -20.74 1.54
C LEU A 489 -0.33 -21.10 0.10
N GLY A 490 0.59 -21.65 -0.69
CA GLY A 490 0.39 -21.99 -2.10
C GLY A 490 -0.41 -23.27 -2.37
N THR A 491 -0.71 -24.07 -1.34
CA THR A 491 -1.42 -25.36 -1.51
C THR A 491 -2.65 -25.51 -0.63
N LYS A 492 -2.58 -25.11 0.64
CA LYS A 492 -3.68 -25.24 1.62
C LYS A 492 -4.59 -24.04 1.62
N LEU A 493 -4.02 -22.83 1.52
CA LEU A 493 -4.76 -21.57 1.52
C LEU A 493 -5.00 -21.00 0.12
N ALA A 494 -4.39 -21.56 -0.92
CA ALA A 494 -4.52 -21.05 -2.27
C ALA A 494 -5.95 -21.24 -2.83
N THR A 495 -6.47 -20.18 -3.44
CA THR A 495 -7.70 -20.19 -4.24
C THR A 495 -7.41 -19.66 -5.65
N PRO A 496 -8.33 -19.82 -6.61
CA PRO A 496 -8.23 -19.17 -7.91
C PRO A 496 -8.12 -17.64 -7.85
N TYR A 497 -8.54 -17.03 -6.74
CA TYR A 497 -8.67 -15.58 -6.60
C TYR A 497 -7.65 -14.96 -5.66
N GLY A 498 -6.87 -15.75 -4.92
CA GLY A 498 -5.94 -15.24 -3.91
C GLY A 498 -5.69 -16.27 -2.81
N THR A 499 -5.04 -15.87 -1.73
CA THR A 499 -4.78 -16.71 -0.56
C THR A 499 -5.81 -16.44 0.53
N ARG A 500 -6.39 -17.51 1.06
CA ARG A 500 -7.33 -17.46 2.18
C ARG A 500 -6.67 -16.92 3.43
N SER A 501 -7.45 -16.22 4.23
CA SER A 501 -7.02 -15.72 5.53
C SER A 501 -6.92 -16.85 6.56
N SER A 502 -7.70 -17.94 6.37
CA SER A 502 -7.86 -19.03 7.34
C SER A 502 -8.07 -20.36 6.61
N GLU A 503 -7.57 -21.45 7.20
CA GLU A 503 -7.76 -22.80 6.64
C GLU A 503 -9.19 -23.34 6.87
N PHE A 504 -9.91 -22.79 7.84
CA PHE A 504 -11.29 -23.18 8.15
C PHE A 504 -12.30 -22.40 7.30
N GLU A 505 -13.44 -22.98 6.93
CA GLU A 505 -14.49 -22.27 6.17
C GLU A 505 -15.58 -21.67 7.07
N GLU A 506 -15.61 -22.04 8.34
CA GLU A 506 -16.62 -21.58 9.31
C GLU A 506 -15.93 -20.94 10.54
N ASN A 507 -15.12 -19.89 10.35
CA ASN A 507 -14.56 -19.13 11.48
C ASN A 507 -15.47 -17.92 11.79
N PRO A 508 -16.09 -17.87 12.99
CA PRO A 508 -17.11 -16.87 13.34
C PRO A 508 -16.56 -15.45 13.54
N TYR A 509 -15.24 -15.26 13.57
CA TYR A 509 -14.61 -13.94 13.79
C TYR A 509 -14.27 -13.21 12.48
N ARG A 510 -14.70 -13.71 11.31
CA ARG A 510 -14.30 -13.18 10.01
C ARG A 510 -15.30 -12.21 9.39
N ALA A 511 -14.80 -11.10 8.84
CA ALA A 511 -15.57 -10.25 7.92
C ALA A 511 -15.59 -10.76 6.46
N SER A 512 -14.61 -11.58 6.07
CA SER A 512 -14.41 -12.06 4.68
C SER A 512 -13.25 -13.07 4.61
N ASP A 513 -13.23 -13.93 3.59
CA ASP A 513 -12.28 -15.05 3.50
C ASP A 513 -10.91 -14.71 2.89
N ILE A 514 -10.82 -13.78 1.93
CA ILE A 514 -9.57 -13.40 1.25
C ILE A 514 -9.34 -11.89 1.42
N GLN A 515 -8.30 -11.50 2.16
CA GLN A 515 -8.04 -10.08 2.47
C GLN A 515 -6.85 -9.52 1.68
N GLY A 516 -7.01 -8.29 1.19
CA GLY A 516 -6.03 -7.63 0.33
C GLY A 516 -4.69 -7.35 1.00
N TYR A 517 -4.68 -7.07 2.31
CA TYR A 517 -3.46 -6.89 3.09
C TYR A 517 -2.60 -8.17 3.13
N ILE A 518 -3.24 -9.33 3.32
CA ILE A 518 -2.54 -10.64 3.30
C ILE A 518 -1.93 -10.92 1.93
N GLN A 519 -2.62 -10.57 0.84
CA GLN A 519 -2.07 -10.76 -0.52
C GLN A 519 -0.81 -9.91 -0.72
N ALA A 520 -0.82 -8.67 -0.22
CA ALA A 520 0.31 -7.75 -0.33
C ALA A 520 1.50 -8.22 0.54
N LEU A 521 1.24 -8.67 1.77
CA LEU A 521 2.25 -9.29 2.64
C LEU A 521 2.83 -10.54 1.98
N GLU A 522 2.00 -11.46 1.51
CA GLU A 522 2.48 -12.70 0.92
C GLU A 522 3.31 -12.45 -0.34
N ALA A 523 2.85 -11.59 -1.24
CA ALA A 523 3.60 -11.25 -2.46
C ALA A 523 5.00 -10.69 -2.11
N LEU A 524 5.08 -9.77 -1.15
CA LEU A 524 6.35 -9.20 -0.69
C LEU A 524 7.21 -10.25 0.04
N GLY A 525 6.61 -11.06 0.91
CA GLY A 525 7.27 -12.12 1.67
C GLY A 525 7.88 -13.18 0.76
N ARG A 526 7.15 -13.60 -0.29
CA ARG A 526 7.63 -14.56 -1.29
C ARG A 526 8.85 -14.03 -2.04
N VAL A 527 8.83 -12.78 -2.54
CA VAL A 527 10.01 -12.22 -3.23
C VAL A 527 11.21 -12.00 -2.30
N ARG A 528 10.96 -11.68 -1.02
CA ARG A 528 12.03 -11.56 0.00
C ARG A 528 12.69 -12.91 0.32
N ASN A 529 11.97 -14.01 0.15
CA ASN A 529 12.43 -15.37 0.39
C ASN A 529 12.75 -16.17 -0.90
N GLY A 530 12.86 -15.50 -2.05
CA GLY A 530 13.33 -16.09 -3.31
C GLY A 530 12.27 -16.83 -4.14
N ASP A 531 10.99 -16.73 -3.78
CA ASP A 531 9.87 -17.32 -4.53
C ASP A 531 9.13 -16.27 -5.38
N THR A 532 9.86 -15.61 -6.27
CA THR A 532 9.22 -14.68 -7.23
C THR A 532 8.17 -15.37 -8.12
N PRO A 533 8.34 -16.63 -8.60
CA PRO A 533 7.28 -17.31 -9.35
C PRO A 533 5.95 -17.39 -8.59
N GLY A 534 5.95 -17.78 -7.31
CA GLY A 534 4.75 -17.81 -6.49
C GLY A 534 4.16 -16.43 -6.23
N ALA A 535 5.01 -15.40 -6.05
CA ALA A 535 4.55 -14.02 -5.90
C ALA A 535 3.83 -13.52 -7.17
N LEU A 536 4.38 -13.79 -8.36
CA LEU A 536 3.77 -13.36 -9.62
C LEU A 536 2.48 -14.11 -9.92
N ASP A 537 2.41 -15.40 -9.63
CA ASP A 537 1.17 -16.17 -9.70
C ASP A 537 0.08 -15.59 -8.79
N LEU A 538 0.42 -15.28 -7.53
CA LEU A 538 -0.50 -14.63 -6.59
C LEU A 538 -1.00 -13.28 -7.11
N ILE A 539 -0.09 -12.43 -7.61
CA ILE A 539 -0.46 -11.13 -8.16
C ILE A 539 -1.43 -11.30 -9.33
N ARG A 540 -1.15 -12.26 -10.23
CA ARG A 540 -2.02 -12.55 -11.38
C ARG A 540 -3.41 -13.01 -10.97
N ARG A 541 -3.53 -13.88 -9.97
CA ARG A 541 -4.82 -14.36 -9.47
C ARG A 541 -5.63 -13.25 -8.79
N TRP A 542 -5.03 -12.56 -7.81
CA TRP A 542 -5.74 -11.53 -7.04
C TRP A 542 -6.03 -10.28 -7.86
N TRP A 543 -5.03 -9.62 -8.44
CA TRP A 543 -5.26 -8.40 -9.22
C TRP A 543 -5.97 -8.68 -10.54
N GLY A 544 -5.71 -9.84 -11.17
CA GLY A 544 -6.46 -10.25 -12.37
C GLY A 544 -7.96 -10.33 -12.10
N HIS A 545 -8.34 -10.99 -11.00
CA HIS A 545 -9.74 -11.04 -10.57
C HIS A 545 -10.30 -9.64 -10.27
N MET A 546 -9.54 -8.77 -9.59
CA MET A 546 -9.96 -7.39 -9.34
C MET A 546 -10.23 -6.60 -10.62
N PHE A 547 -9.43 -6.82 -11.68
CA PHE A 547 -9.61 -6.16 -12.98
C PHE A 547 -10.85 -6.61 -13.72
N ASP A 548 -11.21 -7.89 -13.61
CA ASP A 548 -12.37 -8.44 -14.29
C ASP A 548 -13.69 -8.04 -13.63
N GLN A 549 -13.63 -7.70 -12.34
CA GLN A 549 -14.80 -7.54 -11.50
C GLN A 549 -14.97 -6.11 -10.95
N GLY A 550 -14.02 -5.20 -11.12
CA GLY A 550 -14.13 -3.86 -10.55
C GLY A 550 -13.21 -2.81 -11.18
N PRO A 551 -13.00 -1.67 -10.49
CA PRO A 551 -12.17 -0.58 -11.01
C PRO A 551 -10.67 -0.92 -11.07
N GLY A 552 -10.25 -2.05 -10.50
CA GLY A 552 -8.86 -2.51 -10.50
C GLY A 552 -7.94 -1.84 -9.47
N THR A 553 -8.46 -0.89 -8.69
CA THR A 553 -7.83 -0.33 -7.49
C THR A 553 -7.96 -1.29 -6.30
N GLY A 554 -7.08 -1.16 -5.31
CA GLY A 554 -6.91 -2.07 -4.17
C GLY A 554 -8.21 -2.39 -3.43
N TRP A 555 -8.57 -3.67 -3.32
CA TRP A 555 -9.78 -4.08 -2.58
C TRP A 555 -9.47 -4.37 -1.12
N PHE A 556 -10.44 -4.16 -0.25
CA PHE A 556 -10.34 -4.52 1.16
C PHE A 556 -10.28 -6.04 1.32
N ALA A 557 -11.32 -6.75 0.87
CA ALA A 557 -11.43 -8.21 0.97
C ALA A 557 -12.53 -8.81 0.09
N TRP A 558 -12.60 -10.15 0.05
CA TRP A 558 -13.44 -10.93 -0.84
C TRP A 558 -13.82 -12.33 -0.33
N GLU A 559 -14.81 -12.96 -0.95
CA GLU A 559 -15.24 -14.32 -0.63
C GLU A 559 -14.42 -15.41 -1.36
N ASN A 560 -14.37 -16.60 -0.76
CA ASN A 560 -13.65 -17.77 -1.30
C ASN A 560 -14.11 -18.19 -2.71
N ASP A 561 -15.37 -17.95 -3.04
CA ASP A 561 -15.96 -18.30 -4.34
C ASP A 561 -15.70 -17.25 -5.43
N GLY A 562 -15.01 -16.15 -5.10
CA GLY A 562 -14.77 -15.09 -6.04
C GLY A 562 -15.94 -14.11 -6.13
N THR A 563 -16.84 -14.05 -5.15
CA THR A 563 -17.88 -13.02 -5.07
C THR A 563 -17.61 -11.82 -4.13
N ARG A 564 -18.18 -10.72 -4.62
CA ARG A 564 -18.65 -9.47 -4.01
C ARG A 564 -19.21 -9.39 -2.57
N PRO A 565 -18.51 -9.14 -1.44
CA PRO A 565 -19.25 -8.88 -0.21
C PRO A 565 -20.08 -7.60 -0.35
N SER A 566 -21.26 -7.56 0.27
CA SER A 566 -22.09 -6.35 0.28
C SER A 566 -21.35 -5.23 1.01
N GLY A 567 -21.28 -4.03 0.41
CA GLY A 567 -20.52 -2.92 0.99
C GLY A 567 -19.00 -3.00 0.78
N ALA A 568 -18.51 -3.83 -0.15
CA ALA A 568 -17.09 -3.90 -0.49
C ALA A 568 -16.48 -2.54 -0.87
N PHE A 569 -15.23 -2.31 -0.46
CA PHE A 569 -14.45 -1.13 -0.80
C PHE A 569 -13.44 -1.42 -1.90
N ALA A 570 -13.35 -0.54 -2.88
CA ALA A 570 -12.45 -0.67 -4.02
C ALA A 570 -11.16 0.16 -3.92
N SER A 571 -10.79 0.67 -2.76
CA SER A 571 -9.71 1.66 -2.63
C SER A 571 -8.85 1.52 -1.38
N THR A 572 -8.58 0.31 -0.91
CA THR A 572 -7.76 0.12 0.29
C THR A 572 -6.26 0.12 -0.08
N PRO A 573 -5.47 1.13 0.36
CA PRO A 573 -4.10 1.35 -0.11
C PRO A 573 -3.10 0.32 0.39
N TRP A 574 -3.46 -0.44 1.42
CA TRP A 574 -2.68 -1.57 1.92
C TRP A 574 -2.63 -2.77 0.94
N THR A 575 -3.44 -2.74 -0.13
CA THR A 575 -3.59 -3.80 -1.13
C THR A 575 -2.74 -3.40 -2.33
N THR A 576 -1.45 -3.71 -2.26
CA THR A 576 -0.46 -3.20 -3.19
C THR A 576 0.50 -4.25 -3.72
N ALA A 577 0.68 -4.30 -5.04
CA ALA A 577 1.68 -5.13 -5.71
C ALA A 577 3.04 -4.42 -5.86
N VAL A 578 3.09 -3.12 -5.57
CA VAL A 578 4.24 -2.26 -5.85
C VAL A 578 5.52 -2.78 -5.18
N PRO A 579 5.54 -3.04 -3.85
CA PRO A 579 6.77 -3.47 -3.18
C PRO A 579 7.32 -4.79 -3.73
N ALA A 580 6.45 -5.77 -3.98
CA ALA A 580 6.85 -7.07 -4.49
C ALA A 580 7.49 -6.98 -5.90
N LEU A 581 6.91 -6.16 -6.78
CA LEU A 581 7.42 -5.98 -8.14
C LEU A 581 8.72 -5.16 -8.16
N GLY A 582 8.86 -4.11 -7.35
CA GLY A 582 10.12 -3.36 -7.28
C GLY A 582 11.24 -4.11 -6.57
N GLU A 583 10.95 -4.79 -5.46
CA GLU A 583 11.98 -5.51 -4.69
C GLU A 583 12.33 -6.88 -5.30
N GLY A 584 11.41 -7.54 -5.98
CA GLY A 584 11.61 -8.85 -6.58
C GLY A 584 12.00 -8.77 -8.06
N VAL A 585 11.14 -8.18 -8.87
CA VAL A 585 11.30 -8.18 -10.34
C VAL A 585 12.37 -7.18 -10.78
N LEU A 586 12.33 -5.92 -10.31
CA LEU A 586 13.43 -4.98 -10.53
C LEU A 586 14.63 -5.31 -9.63
N GLY A 587 14.37 -5.85 -8.44
CA GLY A 587 15.40 -6.26 -7.50
C GLY A 587 15.97 -5.13 -6.64
N VAL A 588 15.32 -3.97 -6.58
CA VAL A 588 15.86 -2.76 -5.95
C VAL A 588 15.53 -2.71 -4.46
N ARG A 589 16.55 -2.56 -3.59
CA ARG A 589 16.38 -2.32 -2.15
C ARG A 589 17.44 -1.36 -1.60
N PRO A 590 17.10 -0.47 -0.65
CA PRO A 590 18.10 0.20 0.17
C PRO A 590 18.75 -0.80 1.14
N THR A 591 20.04 -0.65 1.41
CA THR A 591 20.79 -1.45 2.41
C THR A 591 21.47 -0.57 3.46
N ALA A 592 21.37 0.75 3.31
CA ALA A 592 21.67 1.76 4.30
C ALA A 592 20.73 2.96 4.11
N PRO A 593 20.57 3.83 5.12
CA PRO A 593 19.67 4.98 5.07
C PRO A 593 19.82 5.84 3.81
N GLY A 594 18.70 6.27 3.25
CA GLY A 594 18.66 7.19 2.11
C GLY A 594 19.27 6.66 0.82
N PHE A 595 19.37 5.33 0.66
CA PHE A 595 20.08 4.69 -0.46
C PHE A 595 21.58 5.03 -0.53
N GLU A 596 22.21 5.42 0.59
CA GLU A 596 23.68 5.54 0.66
C GLU A 596 24.36 4.25 0.20
N ASN A 597 23.80 3.11 0.62
CA ASN A 597 24.05 1.81 0.03
C ASN A 597 22.76 1.21 -0.52
N TRP A 598 22.88 0.50 -1.64
CA TRP A 598 21.75 -0.13 -2.31
C TRP A 598 22.09 -1.51 -2.86
N ARG A 599 21.07 -2.28 -3.19
CA ARG A 599 21.19 -3.58 -3.86
C ARG A 599 20.25 -3.65 -5.05
N VAL A 600 20.74 -4.21 -6.16
CA VAL A 600 19.96 -4.57 -7.34
C VAL A 600 20.13 -6.07 -7.59
N ALA A 601 19.09 -6.85 -7.30
CA ALA A 601 19.08 -8.30 -7.45
C ALA A 601 17.80 -8.78 -8.16
N PRO A 602 17.69 -8.62 -9.49
CA PRO A 602 16.49 -9.00 -10.23
C PRO A 602 16.22 -10.50 -10.14
N GLN A 603 14.95 -10.86 -9.96
CA GLN A 603 14.46 -12.25 -9.97
C GLN A 603 13.54 -12.44 -11.19
N PRO A 604 14.06 -12.89 -12.35
CA PRO A 604 13.30 -12.84 -13.61
C PRO A 604 12.04 -13.72 -13.66
N ALA A 605 11.99 -14.80 -12.87
CA ALA A 605 10.91 -15.79 -12.91
C ALA A 605 10.54 -16.20 -14.35
N ASP A 606 9.28 -16.04 -14.75
CA ASP A 606 8.79 -16.33 -16.09
C ASP A 606 8.83 -15.13 -17.06
N LEU A 607 9.20 -13.94 -16.60
CA LEU A 607 9.21 -12.71 -17.40
C LEU A 607 10.40 -12.65 -18.36
N GLU A 608 10.19 -12.13 -19.57
CA GLU A 608 11.25 -11.97 -20.58
C GLU A 608 12.08 -10.70 -20.38
N TRP A 609 11.45 -9.65 -19.86
CA TRP A 609 12.10 -8.39 -19.55
C TRP A 609 11.31 -7.63 -18.50
N ALA A 610 12.00 -6.77 -17.76
CA ALA A 610 11.38 -5.75 -16.92
C ALA A 610 12.27 -4.52 -16.83
N GLN A 611 11.65 -3.38 -16.55
CA GLN A 611 12.31 -2.11 -16.35
C GLN A 611 11.53 -1.24 -15.36
N GLY A 612 12.24 -0.32 -14.74
CA GLY A 612 11.63 0.68 -13.89
C GLY A 612 12.64 1.62 -13.26
N ARG A 613 12.12 2.57 -12.50
CA ARG A 613 12.88 3.50 -11.67
C ARG A 613 12.27 3.53 -10.29
N VAL A 614 13.11 3.40 -9.27
CA VAL A 614 12.74 3.64 -7.87
C VAL A 614 13.27 5.01 -7.45
N PRO A 615 12.42 5.93 -6.98
CA PRO A 615 12.86 7.22 -6.45
C PRO A 615 13.79 7.06 -5.25
N THR A 616 14.88 7.83 -5.23
CA THR A 616 15.83 7.88 -4.11
C THR A 616 16.15 9.34 -3.78
N PRO A 617 16.61 9.66 -2.55
CA PRO A 617 16.97 11.03 -2.19
C PRO A 617 17.96 11.69 -3.16
N GLY A 618 18.82 10.90 -3.81
CA GLY A 618 19.78 11.36 -4.81
C GLY A 618 19.28 11.45 -6.26
N GLY A 619 18.00 11.21 -6.56
CA GLY A 619 17.42 11.35 -7.92
C GLY A 619 16.96 10.06 -8.61
N GLY A 620 17.03 8.92 -7.91
CA GLY A 620 16.47 7.64 -8.34
C GLY A 620 17.50 6.60 -8.79
N LEU A 621 17.04 5.34 -8.84
CA LEU A 621 17.79 4.16 -9.29
C LEU A 621 16.99 3.48 -10.39
N ALA A 622 17.47 3.56 -11.64
CA ALA A 622 16.83 2.89 -12.77
C ALA A 622 17.46 1.52 -13.03
N VAL A 623 16.61 0.54 -13.30
CA VAL A 623 16.99 -0.85 -13.57
C VAL A 623 16.23 -1.32 -14.79
N ARG A 624 16.94 -1.92 -15.75
CA ARG A 624 16.34 -2.55 -16.93
C ARG A 624 17.03 -3.86 -17.19
N TRP A 625 16.28 -4.92 -17.42
CA TRP A 625 16.86 -6.19 -17.82
C TRP A 625 16.02 -6.89 -18.87
N SER A 626 16.69 -7.70 -19.69
CA SER A 626 16.06 -8.56 -20.69
C SER A 626 16.77 -9.90 -20.74
N ARG A 627 16.01 -10.97 -20.93
CA ARG A 627 16.51 -12.31 -21.19
C ARG A 627 15.97 -12.83 -22.52
N SER A 628 16.78 -13.61 -23.22
CA SER A 628 16.38 -14.22 -24.48
C SER A 628 16.75 -15.70 -24.45
N GLU A 629 15.74 -16.56 -24.41
CA GLU A 629 15.96 -18.01 -24.48
C GLU A 629 16.58 -18.41 -25.83
N ALA A 630 16.10 -17.81 -26.92
CA ALA A 630 16.56 -18.10 -28.28
C ALA A 630 18.06 -17.83 -28.48
N SER A 631 18.60 -16.79 -27.84
CA SER A 631 20.04 -16.45 -27.88
C SER A 631 20.80 -16.92 -26.64
N GLY A 632 20.12 -17.51 -25.67
CA GLY A 632 20.69 -17.91 -24.38
C GLY A 632 21.41 -16.75 -23.67
N SER A 633 20.83 -15.55 -23.65
CA SER A 633 21.46 -14.34 -23.13
C SER A 633 20.63 -13.62 -22.07
N PHE A 634 21.32 -12.78 -21.28
CA PHE A 634 20.74 -11.87 -20.30
C PHE A 634 21.54 -10.58 -20.31
N VAL A 635 20.84 -9.45 -20.24
CA VAL A 635 21.40 -8.11 -20.16
C VAL A 635 20.71 -7.37 -19.03
N LEU A 636 21.48 -6.67 -18.20
CA LEU A 636 21.02 -5.85 -17.08
C LEU A 636 21.75 -4.51 -17.11
N THR A 637 20.99 -3.42 -17.21
CA THR A 637 21.46 -2.04 -17.07
C THR A 637 21.02 -1.51 -15.71
N VAL A 638 21.97 -0.94 -14.96
CA VAL A 638 21.74 -0.29 -13.67
C VAL A 638 22.27 1.13 -13.75
N GLU A 639 21.41 2.11 -13.45
CA GLU A 639 21.72 3.55 -13.52
C GLU A 639 21.35 4.20 -12.16
N PRO A 640 22.25 4.16 -11.18
CA PRO A 640 22.09 4.84 -9.90
C PRO A 640 22.39 6.33 -10.05
N SER A 641 21.54 7.22 -9.52
CA SER A 641 21.88 8.65 -9.46
C SER A 641 23.00 8.91 -8.45
N GLU A 642 22.93 8.25 -7.28
CA GLU A 642 23.92 8.35 -6.20
C GLU A 642 24.01 7.01 -5.43
N GLY A 643 24.92 6.95 -4.44
CA GLY A 643 25.11 5.79 -3.55
C GLY A 643 26.03 4.70 -4.11
N VAL A 644 26.37 3.74 -3.27
CA VAL A 644 27.25 2.61 -3.61
C VAL A 644 26.47 1.29 -3.52
N GLY A 645 26.60 0.47 -4.55
CA GLY A 645 25.73 -0.69 -4.74
C GLY A 645 26.37 -2.06 -4.65
N GLU A 646 25.50 -3.05 -4.42
CA GLU A 646 25.69 -4.44 -4.81
C GLU A 646 24.76 -4.79 -5.98
N VAL A 647 25.31 -5.29 -7.09
CA VAL A 647 24.54 -5.85 -8.21
C VAL A 647 24.67 -7.36 -8.20
N VAL A 648 23.53 -8.06 -8.20
CA VAL A 648 23.44 -9.51 -8.25
C VAL A 648 22.89 -9.91 -9.61
N LEU A 649 23.74 -10.54 -10.42
CA LEU A 649 23.43 -10.96 -11.77
C LEU A 649 22.99 -12.43 -11.77
N PRO A 650 21.73 -12.75 -12.12
CA PRO A 650 21.26 -14.13 -12.15
C PRO A 650 21.91 -14.92 -13.29
N LEU A 651 22.48 -16.09 -12.99
CA LEU A 651 23.10 -16.97 -14.00
C LEU A 651 22.14 -18.05 -14.53
N LEU A 652 20.96 -18.16 -13.89
CA LEU A 652 19.88 -19.09 -14.23
C LEU A 652 20.35 -20.55 -14.24
N GLY A 653 21.05 -20.95 -13.19
CA GLY A 653 21.44 -22.34 -12.91
C GLY A 653 22.51 -22.93 -13.84
N ARG A 654 23.27 -22.09 -14.57
CA ARG A 654 24.36 -22.54 -15.45
C ARG A 654 25.59 -21.64 -15.31
N PRO A 655 26.82 -22.19 -15.40
CA PRO A 655 28.01 -21.36 -15.54
C PRO A 655 27.92 -20.48 -16.79
N ARG A 656 28.23 -19.18 -16.64
CA ARG A 656 28.19 -18.19 -17.72
C ARG A 656 29.49 -17.41 -17.78
N ARG A 657 29.87 -16.94 -18.96
CA ARG A 657 30.85 -15.84 -19.10
C ARG A 657 30.12 -14.52 -18.96
N VAL A 658 30.64 -13.62 -18.13
CA VAL A 658 30.01 -12.32 -17.86
C VAL A 658 30.95 -11.20 -18.27
N SER A 659 30.38 -10.21 -18.95
CA SER A 659 31.05 -8.94 -19.28
C SER A 659 30.28 -7.77 -18.71
N VAL A 660 31.00 -6.71 -18.40
CA VAL A 660 30.45 -5.43 -17.93
C VAL A 660 31.06 -4.32 -18.78
N ASP A 661 30.22 -3.50 -19.41
CA ASP A 661 30.61 -2.42 -20.32
C ASP A 661 31.59 -2.85 -21.42
N GLY A 662 31.37 -4.05 -21.98
CA GLY A 662 32.23 -4.62 -23.01
C GLY A 662 33.55 -5.21 -22.52
N VAL A 663 33.78 -5.25 -21.21
CA VAL A 663 34.98 -5.86 -20.60
C VAL A 663 34.61 -7.19 -19.93
N PRO A 664 35.22 -8.32 -20.30
CA PRO A 664 35.03 -9.58 -19.59
C PRO A 664 35.42 -9.43 -18.11
N ARG A 665 34.54 -9.84 -17.20
CA ARG A 665 34.78 -9.80 -15.74
C ARG A 665 34.75 -11.18 -15.09
N TRP A 666 34.14 -12.17 -15.75
CA TRP A 666 34.06 -13.54 -15.25
C TRP A 666 34.15 -14.55 -16.41
N ASP A 667 35.05 -15.53 -16.32
CA ASP A 667 35.30 -16.52 -17.39
C ASP A 667 34.42 -17.78 -17.33
N GLY A 668 33.57 -17.87 -16.31
CA GLY A 668 32.76 -19.05 -15.98
C GLY A 668 33.11 -19.67 -14.64
N GLU A 669 34.36 -19.48 -14.17
CA GLU A 669 34.87 -20.11 -12.95
C GLU A 669 35.53 -19.11 -12.00
N ARG A 670 36.13 -18.05 -12.53
CA ARG A 670 36.91 -17.08 -11.76
C ARG A 670 36.83 -15.65 -12.32
N PRO A 671 37.17 -14.64 -11.50
CA PRO A 671 37.28 -13.27 -11.96
C PRO A 671 38.40 -13.11 -13.02
N VAL A 672 38.17 -12.24 -13.99
CA VAL A 672 39.16 -11.84 -15.01
C VAL A 672 39.20 -10.32 -15.15
N ASN A 673 40.33 -9.79 -15.61
CA ASN A 673 40.59 -8.35 -15.81
C ASN A 673 40.45 -7.46 -14.55
N GLY A 674 40.46 -8.06 -13.35
CA GLY A 674 40.43 -7.38 -12.05
C GLY A 674 39.17 -6.53 -11.81
N PRO A 675 39.09 -5.80 -10.67
CA PRO A 675 38.03 -4.83 -10.43
C PRO A 675 38.11 -3.64 -11.41
N GLY A 676 36.98 -3.01 -11.68
CA GLY A 676 36.91 -1.71 -12.35
C GLY A 676 37.10 -0.56 -11.37
N ALA A 677 37.25 0.67 -11.87
CA ALA A 677 37.33 1.86 -11.01
C ALA A 677 36.05 2.10 -10.19
N HIS A 678 34.91 1.61 -10.69
CA HIS A 678 33.57 1.81 -10.15
C HIS A 678 32.83 0.48 -9.93
N LEU A 679 33.58 -0.63 -9.88
CA LEU A 679 33.04 -1.99 -9.87
C LEU A 679 33.99 -2.92 -9.13
N GLY A 680 33.54 -3.51 -8.02
CA GLY A 680 34.30 -4.51 -7.28
C GLY A 680 34.52 -5.82 -8.04
N GLU A 681 35.42 -6.65 -7.53
CA GLU A 681 35.70 -7.97 -8.11
C GLU A 681 34.49 -8.91 -7.95
N PRO A 682 34.02 -9.59 -9.02
CA PRO A 682 32.85 -10.44 -8.94
C PRO A 682 33.07 -11.68 -8.08
N ARG A 683 32.01 -12.12 -7.39
CA ARG A 683 32.03 -13.33 -6.55
C ARG A 683 30.79 -14.17 -6.80
N LEU A 684 30.98 -15.47 -6.96
CA LEU A 684 29.87 -16.41 -7.04
C LEU A 684 29.24 -16.59 -5.65
N ARG A 685 27.92 -16.42 -5.53
CA ARG A 685 27.14 -16.63 -4.31
C ARG A 685 25.91 -17.47 -4.66
N GLY A 686 25.94 -18.76 -4.36
CA GLY A 686 24.93 -19.69 -4.84
C GLY A 686 24.99 -19.77 -6.37
N ASP A 687 23.84 -19.55 -7.03
CA ASP A 687 23.70 -19.57 -8.49
C ASP A 687 23.84 -18.18 -9.14
N ASP A 688 24.20 -17.15 -8.36
CA ASP A 688 24.29 -15.77 -8.82
C ASP A 688 25.72 -15.23 -8.79
N LEU A 689 26.01 -14.27 -9.67
CA LEU A 689 27.26 -13.54 -9.67
C LEU A 689 27.08 -12.15 -9.05
N VAL A 690 27.81 -11.87 -7.97
CA VAL A 690 27.68 -10.64 -7.18
C VAL A 690 28.83 -9.68 -7.48
N PHE A 691 28.50 -8.44 -7.81
CA PHE A 691 29.43 -7.32 -7.93
C PHE A 691 29.14 -6.32 -6.80
N GLY A 692 30.12 -6.10 -5.91
CA GLY A 692 30.01 -5.07 -4.87
C GLY A 692 30.67 -3.75 -5.28
N GLN A 693 30.49 -2.70 -4.49
CA GLN A 693 31.12 -1.39 -4.70
C GLN A 693 30.81 -0.78 -6.08
N VAL A 694 29.58 -1.00 -6.56
CA VAL A 694 29.11 -0.50 -7.86
C VAL A 694 28.75 0.97 -7.73
N THR A 695 29.25 1.83 -8.61
CA THR A 695 28.89 3.26 -8.67
C THR A 695 28.74 3.71 -10.12
N GLY A 696 27.82 4.63 -10.39
CA GLY A 696 27.54 5.06 -11.77
C GLY A 696 26.93 3.96 -12.65
N ASP A 697 26.75 4.28 -13.92
CA ASP A 697 25.98 3.47 -14.85
C ASP A 697 26.79 2.29 -15.38
N HIS A 698 26.20 1.10 -15.31
CA HIS A 698 26.83 -0.13 -15.77
C HIS A 698 25.84 -1.04 -16.49
N THR A 699 26.31 -1.71 -17.55
CA THR A 699 25.56 -2.78 -18.21
C THR A 699 26.29 -4.11 -18.11
N PHE A 700 25.62 -5.08 -17.50
CA PHE A 700 26.07 -6.44 -17.25
C PHE A 700 25.44 -7.36 -18.27
N ALA A 701 26.20 -8.28 -18.85
CA ALA A 701 25.64 -9.27 -19.76
C ALA A 701 26.34 -10.62 -19.71
N TRP A 702 25.58 -11.66 -20.02
CA TRP A 702 26.09 -12.96 -20.42
C TRP A 702 25.34 -13.50 -21.65
N SER A 703 26.02 -14.32 -22.46
CA SER A 703 25.40 -15.04 -23.57
C SER A 703 25.91 -16.49 -23.66
N GLY A 704 25.17 -17.32 -24.39
CA GLY A 704 25.23 -18.78 -24.37
C GLY A 704 26.45 -19.43 -25.03
N ASP A 705 27.67 -18.99 -24.71
CA ASP A 705 28.90 -19.69 -25.08
C ASP A 705 29.77 -20.00 -23.86
N THR A 706 29.65 -21.23 -23.34
CA THR A 706 30.74 -21.84 -22.58
C THR A 706 31.68 -22.64 -23.48
N HIS A 707 31.34 -22.92 -24.75
CA HIS A 707 32.12 -23.77 -25.64
C HIS A 707 32.25 -23.17 -27.05
N GLY A 708 33.35 -22.44 -27.27
CA GLY A 708 34.02 -22.53 -28.56
C GLY A 708 34.69 -23.89 -28.66
N GLN A 709 34.18 -24.76 -29.53
CA GLN A 709 35.00 -25.73 -30.25
C GLN A 709 35.20 -25.22 -31.67
#